data_AF-A0A631RDU1-F1
#
_entry.id   AF-A0A631RDU1-F1
#
_cell.length_a   1.000
_cell.length_b   1.000
_cell.length_c   1.000
_cell.angle_alpha   90.00
_cell.angle_beta   90.00
_cell.angle_gamma   90.00
#
_symmetry.space_group_name_H-M   'P 1'
#
loop_
_entity.id
_entity.type
_entity.pdbx_description
1 polymer ?
#
loop_
_entity_poly.entity_id
_entity_poly.type
_entity_poly.pdbx_seq_one_letter_code
_entity_poly.pdbx_strand_id
1 'polypeptide(L)'
;MSDITANVVVSQPAQLFTLARSFKANANGKVYIGQIDTDPVNPANQIQVYIDPENGSDLIPVAQPIVINSGGYPVYNGQIAKFVTVQGHSMAVYDAYGAQQYYFPNVLKYDPDQYSIEADKKFKYSVKLSDYLTLQDAASAAVDGLLIDVDYHFTDGETVDFSGKKLTIECKAKFIGDGKLTFENLGSGSRIVHPHMQSQTVPYVISRWDSNGEWITEPSTIISTLTQSRTQGYAPTVNDVDIYNSLPDNVKNQNLISHLIISNSSGIDVFYPKATFGSYESFKNNNVKFWYPRDFYGDMSNCIAFTAWDSTDYYHGNYVIGGSTNYGSGSGVCFYRNDGGVGHDGGVIGGFTPYRCGESGVKTYQNEVNGISQRCYNLRFIDINPIETYYDGVDLNADYGTPTERQHDYTLAQYAWNNLPTNHIVSNIQAYRTHGVGIFGDGSTGFYRDIYASYSRGAGIFIKGSGKNFKNLTSIQNNAANTPGENQIILDGANIIDGVNIINYTQPTGLAIFAPNSTVTNLNAPSVPSSSINIGNIEGLVVGNLIHVQPNLANQTSAVYLNVVNTSVASKREDTIKIGPGASEVTRYVISGSSPRLTMRENHGDFGSVNIAFSGTVLPDEAVPDANSYAVYWDGTNLTALINHGGVLTRQKLTT
;
A
#
# COMPACT_ATOMS: atom_id res chain seq x y z
N MET A 1 -24.25 -4.80 -44.67
CA MET A 1 -24.16 -3.54 -45.44
C MET A 1 -23.89 -2.46 -44.41
N SER A 2 -22.73 -1.82 -44.43
CA SER A 2 -22.48 -0.66 -43.57
C SER A 2 -23.45 0.45 -43.97
N ASP A 3 -24.24 0.96 -43.03
CA ASP A 3 -25.03 2.17 -43.24
C ASP A 3 -24.06 3.31 -43.60
N ILE A 4 -24.08 3.72 -44.86
CA ILE A 4 -23.37 4.91 -45.31
C ILE A 4 -24.25 6.09 -44.90
N THR A 5 -23.94 6.69 -43.76
CA THR A 5 -24.49 8.00 -43.41
C THR A 5 -23.81 9.04 -44.31
N ALA A 6 -24.54 9.56 -45.30
CA ALA A 6 -24.04 10.64 -46.15
C ALA A 6 -23.92 11.93 -45.31
N ASN A 7 -22.70 12.29 -44.90
CA ASN A 7 -22.46 13.47 -44.05
C ASN A 7 -22.39 14.79 -44.84
N VAL A 8 -22.12 14.75 -46.15
CA VAL A 8 -21.91 15.93 -47.00
C VAL A 8 -22.53 15.69 -48.39
N VAL A 9 -23.34 16.64 -48.85
CA VAL A 9 -23.98 16.60 -50.18
C VAL A 9 -22.99 17.08 -51.25
N VAL A 10 -22.92 16.39 -52.40
CA VAL A 10 -22.22 16.90 -53.59
C VAL A 10 -23.03 18.06 -54.16
N SER A 11 -22.55 19.30 -54.00
CA SER A 11 -23.24 20.53 -54.42
C SER A 11 -22.32 21.48 -55.20
N GLN A 12 -22.90 22.45 -55.91
CA GLN A 12 -22.17 23.61 -56.44
C GLN A 12 -22.13 24.71 -55.36
N PRO A 13 -20.99 24.93 -54.66
CA PRO A 13 -20.91 25.91 -53.57
C PRO A 13 -20.87 27.37 -54.05
N ALA A 14 -20.58 27.63 -55.34
CA ALA A 14 -20.51 28.99 -55.86
C ALA A 14 -21.92 29.63 -55.94
N GLN A 15 -22.12 30.73 -55.23
CA GLN A 15 -23.40 31.42 -55.16
C GLN A 15 -23.70 32.20 -56.45
N LEU A 16 -24.87 31.95 -57.03
CA LEU A 16 -25.41 32.69 -58.17
C LEU A 16 -26.24 33.90 -57.71
N PHE A 17 -26.11 35.01 -58.41
CA PHE A 17 -26.95 36.20 -58.29
C PHE A 17 -27.86 36.36 -59.51
N THR A 18 -29.17 36.28 -59.28
CA THR A 18 -30.21 36.49 -60.30
C THR A 18 -30.89 37.85 -60.15
N LEU A 19 -31.69 38.25 -61.11
CA LEU A 19 -32.58 39.41 -60.95
C LEU A 19 -33.77 39.05 -60.04
N ALA A 20 -34.25 40.01 -59.25
CA ALA A 20 -35.31 39.78 -58.25
C ALA A 20 -36.69 39.59 -58.85
N ARG A 21 -36.92 40.12 -60.06
CA ARG A 21 -38.24 40.13 -60.72
C ARG A 21 -38.30 39.28 -62.00
N SER A 22 -37.20 38.61 -62.36
CA SER A 22 -37.16 37.72 -63.52
C SER A 22 -36.05 36.69 -63.37
N PHE A 23 -36.28 35.45 -63.79
CA PHE A 23 -35.27 34.40 -63.74
C PHE A 23 -34.19 34.60 -64.82
N LYS A 24 -33.23 35.48 -64.53
CA LYS A 24 -32.07 35.83 -65.37
C LYS A 24 -30.86 36.08 -64.48
N ALA A 25 -29.67 35.80 -64.98
CA ALA A 25 -28.43 36.20 -64.32
C ALA A 25 -28.39 37.73 -64.14
N ASN A 26 -27.91 38.20 -62.98
CA ASN A 26 -27.68 39.62 -62.74
C ASN A 26 -26.37 40.08 -63.41
N ALA A 27 -26.27 39.90 -64.73
CA ALA A 27 -25.07 40.17 -65.52
C ALA A 27 -24.67 41.64 -65.44
N ASN A 28 -23.38 41.91 -65.23
CA ASN A 28 -22.82 43.24 -64.97
C ASN A 28 -23.42 43.97 -63.75
N GLY A 29 -24.10 43.23 -62.87
CA GLY A 29 -24.56 43.73 -61.59
C GLY A 29 -23.40 44.00 -60.63
N LYS A 30 -23.72 44.72 -59.55
CA LYS A 30 -22.77 45.16 -58.52
C LYS A 30 -23.23 44.70 -57.16
N VAL A 31 -22.32 44.13 -56.37
CA VAL A 31 -22.55 43.78 -54.96
C VAL A 31 -21.72 44.71 -54.08
N TYR A 32 -22.38 45.31 -53.09
CA TYR A 32 -21.78 46.15 -52.06
C TYR A 32 -21.96 45.48 -50.71
N ILE A 33 -20.92 45.55 -49.88
CA ILE A 33 -20.76 44.90 -48.59
C ILE A 33 -20.38 45.96 -47.55
N GLY A 34 -21.10 46.02 -46.43
CA GLY A 34 -20.90 47.07 -45.43
C GLY A 34 -21.16 46.62 -44.01
N GLN A 35 -21.10 47.59 -43.08
CA GLN A 35 -21.44 47.35 -41.69
C GLN A 35 -22.91 46.91 -41.56
N ILE A 36 -23.20 46.03 -40.60
CA ILE A 36 -24.56 45.57 -40.31
C ILE A 36 -25.49 46.77 -40.07
N ASP A 37 -26.73 46.66 -40.57
CA ASP A 37 -27.81 47.66 -40.45
C ASP A 37 -27.48 49.04 -41.07
N THR A 38 -26.51 49.10 -41.98
CA THR A 38 -26.17 50.31 -42.75
C THR A 38 -26.36 50.12 -44.25
N ASP A 39 -26.36 51.22 -45.01
CA ASP A 39 -26.36 51.18 -46.49
C ASP A 39 -24.92 51.02 -47.02
N PRO A 40 -24.54 49.88 -47.62
CA PRO A 40 -23.19 49.62 -48.09
C PRO A 40 -22.83 50.35 -49.40
N VAL A 41 -23.79 51.04 -50.04
CA VAL A 41 -23.48 51.88 -51.21
C VAL A 41 -22.69 53.12 -50.80
N ASN A 42 -22.90 53.62 -49.58
CA ASN A 42 -22.10 54.69 -49.01
C ASN A 42 -20.68 54.16 -48.68
N PRO A 43 -19.60 54.69 -49.29
CA PRO A 43 -18.24 54.24 -49.02
C PRO A 43 -17.84 54.30 -47.54
N ALA A 44 -18.42 55.21 -46.75
CA ALA A 44 -18.15 55.30 -45.31
C ALA A 44 -18.66 54.09 -44.51
N ASN A 45 -19.63 53.36 -45.06
CA ASN A 45 -20.24 52.19 -44.45
C ASN A 45 -19.63 50.88 -44.98
N GLN A 46 -18.81 50.93 -46.03
CA GLN A 46 -18.20 49.75 -46.62
C GLN A 46 -17.15 49.15 -45.68
N ILE A 47 -17.10 47.82 -45.64
CA ILE A 47 -16.06 47.07 -44.93
C ILE A 47 -15.12 46.41 -45.94
N GLN A 48 -13.95 45.95 -45.49
CA GLN A 48 -13.01 45.28 -46.36
C GLN A 48 -13.57 43.93 -46.82
N VAL A 49 -13.53 43.68 -48.14
CA VAL A 49 -13.83 42.38 -48.75
C VAL A 49 -12.53 41.72 -49.17
N TYR A 50 -12.44 40.41 -49.01
CA TYR A 50 -11.28 39.64 -49.43
C TYR A 50 -11.65 38.55 -50.42
N ILE A 51 -10.71 38.16 -51.26
CA ILE A 51 -10.75 36.89 -51.97
C ILE A 51 -10.09 35.83 -51.09
N ASP A 52 -10.78 34.70 -50.95
CA ASP A 52 -10.27 33.47 -50.34
C ASP A 52 -9.72 32.55 -51.45
N PRO A 53 -8.38 32.50 -51.63
CA PRO A 53 -7.78 31.77 -52.74
C PRO A 53 -7.85 30.25 -52.52
N GLU A 54 -8.04 29.49 -53.60
CA GLU A 54 -8.18 28.02 -53.52
C GLU A 54 -6.93 27.29 -53.01
N ASN A 55 -5.77 27.94 -53.05
CA ASN A 55 -4.49 27.38 -52.60
C ASN A 55 -4.24 27.53 -51.08
N GLY A 56 -5.17 28.11 -50.33
CA GLY A 56 -5.05 28.32 -48.89
C GLY A 56 -4.07 29.40 -48.47
N SER A 57 -3.65 30.29 -49.37
CA SER A 57 -2.84 31.46 -49.02
C SER A 57 -3.64 32.54 -48.29
N ASP A 58 -2.95 33.56 -47.75
CA ASP A 58 -3.58 34.69 -47.08
C ASP A 58 -4.67 35.36 -47.93
N LEU A 59 -5.69 35.87 -47.25
CA LEU A 59 -6.83 36.57 -47.83
C LEU A 59 -6.38 37.83 -48.61
N ILE A 60 -6.82 37.97 -49.87
CA ILE A 60 -6.39 39.07 -50.74
C ILE A 60 -7.43 40.21 -50.69
N PRO A 61 -7.08 41.43 -50.23
CA PRO A 61 -8.03 42.53 -50.15
C PRO A 61 -8.42 43.02 -51.56
N VAL A 62 -9.72 43.26 -51.77
CA VAL A 62 -10.26 43.76 -53.04
C VAL A 62 -11.14 44.97 -52.85
N ALA A 63 -11.16 45.84 -53.87
CA ALA A 63 -12.03 46.99 -53.90
C ALA A 63 -13.48 46.60 -54.21
N GLN A 64 -14.40 47.36 -53.65
CA GLN A 64 -15.83 47.27 -53.96
C GLN A 64 -16.22 48.27 -55.06
N PRO A 65 -17.30 48.02 -55.83
CA PRO A 65 -18.21 46.88 -55.77
C PRO A 65 -17.65 45.60 -56.40
N ILE A 66 -18.17 44.46 -55.97
CA ILE A 66 -17.91 43.16 -56.60
C ILE A 66 -18.77 43.08 -57.88
N VAL A 67 -18.15 42.67 -58.99
CA VAL A 67 -18.81 42.59 -60.30
C VAL A 67 -19.38 41.19 -60.53
N ILE A 68 -20.56 41.10 -61.13
CA ILE A 68 -21.20 39.83 -61.49
C ILE A 68 -21.05 39.56 -63.00
N ASN A 69 -20.57 38.38 -63.38
CA ASN A 69 -20.40 38.00 -64.79
C ASN A 69 -21.74 37.59 -65.45
N SER A 70 -21.69 37.27 -66.76
CA SER A 70 -22.87 36.84 -67.53
C SER A 70 -23.53 35.55 -67.03
N GLY A 71 -22.79 34.70 -66.32
CA GLY A 71 -23.29 33.49 -65.69
C GLY A 71 -23.98 33.74 -64.35
N GLY A 72 -23.92 34.96 -63.81
CA GLY A 72 -24.49 35.30 -62.50
C GLY A 72 -23.52 35.08 -61.33
N TYR A 73 -22.24 34.81 -61.60
CA TYR A 73 -21.24 34.59 -60.56
C TYR A 73 -20.49 35.89 -60.23
N PRO A 74 -20.14 36.11 -58.95
CA PRO A 74 -19.22 37.18 -58.59
C PRO A 74 -17.82 36.87 -59.15
N VAL A 75 -17.18 37.86 -59.74
CA VAL A 75 -15.89 37.71 -60.40
C VAL A 75 -14.89 38.78 -59.99
N TYR A 76 -13.62 38.40 -59.98
CA TYR A 76 -12.49 39.31 -59.90
C TYR A 76 -11.58 39.09 -61.10
N ASN A 77 -11.25 40.15 -61.83
CA ASN A 77 -10.49 40.08 -63.09
C ASN A 77 -11.02 39.02 -64.09
N GLY A 78 -12.35 38.84 -64.12
CA GLY A 78 -13.03 37.90 -65.04
C GLY A 78 -13.08 36.45 -64.57
N GLN A 79 -12.42 36.09 -63.47
CA GLN A 79 -12.46 34.75 -62.87
C GLN A 79 -13.47 34.69 -61.73
N ILE A 80 -14.18 33.57 -61.61
CA ILE A 80 -15.06 33.30 -60.47
C ILE A 80 -14.19 33.21 -59.22
N ALA A 81 -14.53 33.97 -58.20
CA ALA A 81 -13.77 34.02 -56.96
C ALA A 81 -14.70 33.89 -55.75
N LYS A 82 -14.18 33.33 -54.65
CA LYS A 82 -14.87 33.28 -53.37
C LYS A 82 -14.56 34.57 -52.60
N PHE A 83 -15.59 35.39 -52.37
CA PHE A 83 -15.48 36.63 -51.60
C PHE A 83 -15.90 36.38 -50.15
N VAL A 84 -15.08 36.82 -49.20
CA VAL A 84 -15.29 36.64 -47.76
C VAL A 84 -15.08 37.93 -46.98
N THR A 85 -15.66 38.00 -45.78
CA THR A 85 -15.47 39.06 -44.79
C THR A 85 -15.06 38.44 -43.45
N VAL A 86 -14.35 39.21 -42.61
CA VAL A 86 -13.91 38.75 -41.27
C VAL A 86 -14.98 38.89 -40.19
N GLN A 87 -16.07 39.61 -40.49
CA GLN A 87 -17.17 39.92 -39.58
C GLN A 87 -18.50 39.84 -40.35
N GLY A 88 -19.63 39.85 -39.63
CA GLY A 88 -20.95 39.97 -40.23
C GLY A 88 -21.14 41.29 -41.01
N HIS A 89 -21.98 41.28 -42.04
CA HIS A 89 -22.09 42.39 -42.98
C HIS A 89 -23.52 42.62 -43.51
N SER A 90 -23.80 43.86 -43.94
CA SER A 90 -24.93 44.18 -44.83
C SER A 90 -24.53 43.94 -46.29
N MET A 91 -25.50 43.63 -47.14
CA MET A 91 -25.28 43.40 -48.57
C MET A 91 -26.36 44.07 -49.42
N ALA A 92 -25.94 44.85 -50.42
CA ALA A 92 -26.82 45.41 -51.43
C ALA A 92 -26.41 44.93 -52.83
N VAL A 93 -27.36 44.41 -53.59
CA VAL A 93 -27.15 43.87 -54.94
C VAL A 93 -27.91 44.74 -55.94
N TYR A 94 -27.19 45.31 -56.90
CA TYR A 94 -27.71 46.16 -57.97
C TYR A 94 -27.54 45.48 -59.33
N ASP A 95 -28.42 45.80 -60.28
CA ASP A 95 -28.28 45.37 -61.68
C ASP A 95 -27.43 46.35 -62.51
N ALA A 96 -27.21 45.99 -63.78
CA ALA A 96 -26.45 46.79 -64.73
C ALA A 96 -27.06 48.19 -64.99
N TYR A 97 -28.34 48.40 -64.68
CA TYR A 97 -29.05 49.67 -64.84
C TYR A 97 -29.10 50.48 -63.54
N GLY A 98 -28.48 49.98 -62.46
CA GLY A 98 -28.47 50.63 -61.16
C GLY A 98 -29.76 50.45 -60.36
N ALA A 99 -30.64 49.53 -60.75
CA ALA A 99 -31.82 49.19 -59.94
C ALA A 99 -31.45 48.14 -58.87
N GLN A 100 -31.84 48.40 -57.62
CA GLN A 100 -31.62 47.50 -56.50
C GLN A 100 -32.45 46.22 -56.69
N GLN A 101 -31.77 45.07 -56.71
CA GLN A 101 -32.39 43.75 -56.79
C GLN A 101 -32.66 43.20 -55.39
N TYR A 102 -31.66 43.28 -54.51
CA TYR A 102 -31.76 42.78 -53.15
C TYR A 102 -31.04 43.69 -52.16
N TYR A 103 -31.56 43.73 -50.93
CA TYR A 103 -30.89 44.34 -49.79
C TYR A 103 -31.06 43.43 -48.57
N PHE A 104 -29.95 43.18 -47.90
CA PHE A 104 -29.89 42.43 -46.66
C PHE A 104 -29.21 43.33 -45.62
N PRO A 105 -29.94 43.85 -44.62
CA PRO A 105 -29.34 44.70 -43.57
C PRO A 105 -28.33 43.91 -42.71
N ASN A 106 -28.55 42.60 -42.55
CA ASN A 106 -27.60 41.67 -41.97
C ASN A 106 -27.75 40.31 -42.68
N VAL A 107 -26.72 39.84 -43.38
CA VAL A 107 -26.76 38.57 -44.13
C VAL A 107 -26.91 37.36 -43.20
N LEU A 108 -26.30 37.38 -42.02
CA LEU A 108 -26.28 36.26 -41.09
C LEU A 108 -27.44 36.29 -40.08
N LYS A 109 -28.10 37.45 -39.90
CA LYS A 109 -29.20 37.71 -38.93
C LYS A 109 -28.87 37.50 -37.45
N TYR A 110 -27.71 36.92 -37.14
CA TYR A 110 -27.08 36.79 -35.82
C TYR A 110 -25.57 36.91 -36.01
N ASP A 111 -24.82 37.31 -34.99
CA ASP A 111 -23.35 37.30 -35.05
C ASP A 111 -22.84 35.87 -34.78
N PRO A 112 -22.32 35.15 -35.79
CA PRO A 112 -21.85 33.77 -35.61
C PRO A 112 -20.68 33.66 -34.63
N ASP A 113 -19.90 34.74 -34.46
CA ASP A 113 -18.77 34.80 -33.53
C ASP A 113 -19.20 34.74 -32.06
N GLN A 114 -20.47 35.05 -31.75
CA GLN A 114 -20.98 34.91 -30.39
C GLN A 114 -21.01 33.46 -29.92
N TYR A 115 -21.19 32.50 -30.84
CA TYR A 115 -21.25 31.10 -30.45
C TYR A 115 -19.90 30.60 -29.94
N SER A 116 -18.79 30.87 -30.65
CA SER A 116 -17.46 30.48 -30.17
C SER A 116 -17.13 31.15 -28.85
N ILE A 117 -17.40 32.46 -28.73
CA ILE A 117 -17.17 33.23 -27.48
C ILE A 117 -17.95 32.64 -26.30
N GLU A 118 -19.21 32.25 -26.50
CA GLU A 118 -20.04 31.66 -25.45
C GLU A 118 -19.71 30.18 -25.19
N ALA A 119 -19.36 29.42 -26.23
CA ALA A 119 -18.95 28.02 -26.15
C ALA A 119 -17.66 27.87 -25.34
N ASP A 120 -16.66 28.72 -25.62
CA ASP A 120 -15.37 28.76 -24.93
C ASP A 120 -15.54 29.03 -23.42
N LYS A 121 -16.61 29.70 -23.01
CA LYS A 121 -16.90 29.94 -21.57
C LYS A 121 -17.66 28.79 -20.91
N LYS A 122 -18.39 27.98 -21.68
CA LYS A 122 -19.38 27.02 -21.16
C LYS A 122 -18.92 25.57 -21.25
N PHE A 123 -18.05 25.23 -22.20
CA PHE A 123 -17.56 23.86 -22.35
C PHE A 123 -16.35 23.60 -21.46
N LYS A 124 -16.29 22.38 -20.91
CA LYS A 124 -15.10 21.91 -20.20
C LYS A 124 -13.99 21.68 -21.21
N TYR A 125 -12.86 22.35 -21.03
CA TYR A 125 -11.68 22.14 -21.88
C TYR A 125 -11.04 20.79 -21.56
N SER A 126 -10.99 19.91 -22.57
CA SER A 126 -10.18 18.70 -22.51
C SER A 126 -9.61 18.44 -23.89
N VAL A 127 -8.30 18.22 -23.95
CA VAL A 127 -7.66 17.67 -25.14
C VAL A 127 -7.66 16.15 -25.05
N LYS A 128 -7.54 15.45 -26.18
CA LYS A 128 -7.44 13.99 -26.22
C LYS A 128 -6.17 13.56 -26.96
N LEU A 129 -5.52 12.51 -26.48
CA LEU A 129 -4.23 12.07 -27.00
C LEU A 129 -4.29 11.73 -28.49
N SER A 130 -5.42 11.19 -28.99
CA SER A 130 -5.59 10.87 -30.41
C SER A 130 -5.44 12.06 -31.38
N ASP A 131 -5.54 13.29 -30.90
CA ASP A 131 -5.38 14.52 -31.71
C ASP A 131 -3.90 14.95 -31.86
N TYR A 132 -2.98 14.26 -31.17
CA TYR A 132 -1.56 14.61 -31.11
C TYR A 132 -0.68 13.40 -31.43
N LEU A 133 0.55 13.66 -31.87
CA LEU A 133 1.52 12.60 -32.17
C LEU A 133 2.25 12.10 -30.92
N THR A 134 2.46 12.98 -29.94
CA THR A 134 3.20 12.67 -28.71
C THR A 134 2.39 13.06 -27.48
N LEU A 135 2.69 12.41 -26.35
CA LEU A 135 2.08 12.79 -25.08
C LEU A 135 2.52 14.19 -24.63
N GLN A 136 3.72 14.64 -25.00
CA GLN A 136 4.20 16.00 -24.73
C GLN A 136 3.36 17.06 -25.47
N ASP A 137 2.99 16.83 -26.74
CA ASP A 137 2.16 17.78 -27.50
C ASP A 137 0.76 17.89 -26.89
N ALA A 138 0.17 16.74 -26.52
CA ALA A 138 -1.13 16.70 -25.83
C ALA A 138 -1.05 17.39 -24.46
N ALA A 139 0.01 17.10 -23.68
CA ALA A 139 0.25 17.74 -22.39
C ALA A 139 0.41 19.25 -22.56
N SER A 140 1.13 19.72 -23.57
CA SER A 140 1.36 21.16 -23.85
C SER A 140 0.06 21.88 -24.17
N ALA A 141 -0.83 21.26 -24.95
CA ALA A 141 -2.12 21.82 -25.34
C ALA A 141 -3.19 21.74 -24.24
N ALA A 142 -3.05 20.83 -23.27
CA ALA A 142 -4.00 20.69 -22.18
C ALA A 142 -4.06 21.94 -21.28
N VAL A 143 -5.27 22.31 -20.86
CA VAL A 143 -5.53 23.45 -19.95
C VAL A 143 -6.22 22.99 -18.65
N ASP A 144 -7.18 22.06 -18.74
CA ASP A 144 -7.89 21.46 -17.60
C ASP A 144 -7.89 19.93 -17.72
N GLY A 145 -8.54 19.37 -18.75
CA GLY A 145 -8.55 17.94 -19.02
C GLY A 145 -7.48 17.47 -20.01
N LEU A 146 -6.91 16.30 -19.74
CA LEU A 146 -6.16 15.50 -20.72
C LEU A 146 -6.77 14.09 -20.74
N LEU A 147 -7.32 13.68 -21.87
CA LEU A 147 -7.90 12.35 -22.06
C LEU A 147 -6.91 11.45 -22.78
N ILE A 148 -6.56 10.32 -22.18
CA ILE A 148 -5.79 9.25 -22.83
C ILE A 148 -6.80 8.24 -23.40
N ASP A 149 -7.17 8.43 -24.67
CA ASP A 149 -8.19 7.66 -25.37
C ASP A 149 -7.65 6.60 -26.32
N VAL A 150 -6.34 6.57 -26.53
CA VAL A 150 -5.62 5.58 -27.34
C VAL A 150 -4.42 5.05 -26.57
N ASP A 151 -4.05 3.80 -26.81
CA ASP A 151 -2.86 3.21 -26.19
C ASP A 151 -1.62 4.02 -26.60
N TYR A 152 -0.82 4.42 -25.62
CA TYR A 152 0.38 5.22 -25.84
C TYR A 152 1.63 4.35 -25.69
N HIS A 153 2.44 4.29 -26.74
CA HIS A 153 3.70 3.58 -26.72
C HIS A 153 4.84 4.54 -26.36
N PHE A 154 5.34 4.44 -25.13
CA PHE A 154 6.44 5.29 -24.65
C PHE A 154 7.81 4.64 -24.88
N THR A 155 8.85 5.46 -24.91
CA THR A 155 10.24 5.00 -24.95
C THR A 155 10.90 5.08 -23.57
N ASP A 156 11.87 4.20 -23.28
CA ASP A 156 12.57 4.23 -22.00
C ASP A 156 13.26 5.59 -21.77
N GLY A 157 12.97 6.21 -20.61
CA GLY A 157 13.49 7.50 -20.22
C GLY A 157 12.69 8.69 -20.76
N GLU A 158 11.56 8.45 -21.44
CA GLU A 158 10.68 9.51 -21.92
C GLU A 158 10.16 10.36 -20.76
N THR A 159 10.19 11.69 -20.94
CA THR A 159 9.75 12.66 -19.93
C THR A 159 8.72 13.60 -20.56
N VAL A 160 7.63 13.83 -19.84
CA VAL A 160 6.53 14.71 -20.23
C VAL A 160 6.42 15.84 -19.20
N ASP A 161 6.71 17.06 -19.63
CA ASP A 161 6.56 18.27 -18.83
C ASP A 161 5.14 18.82 -18.94
N PHE A 162 4.45 18.93 -17.80
CA PHE A 162 3.11 19.51 -17.70
C PHE A 162 3.13 21.00 -17.32
N SER A 163 4.33 21.60 -17.19
CA SER A 163 4.57 23.04 -17.03
C SER A 163 3.79 23.69 -15.87
N GLY A 164 3.65 22.96 -14.76
CA GLY A 164 2.97 23.40 -13.54
C GLY A 164 1.44 23.42 -13.64
N LYS A 165 0.86 22.90 -14.72
CA LYS A 165 -0.59 22.94 -14.93
C LYS A 165 -1.30 21.96 -14.00
N LYS A 166 -2.38 22.43 -13.39
CA LYS A 166 -3.28 21.60 -12.60
C LYS A 166 -4.25 20.88 -13.54
N LEU A 167 -4.02 19.61 -13.80
CA LEU A 167 -4.77 18.85 -14.79
C LEU A 167 -5.57 17.70 -14.17
N THR A 168 -6.68 17.34 -14.83
CA THR A 168 -7.31 16.03 -14.67
C THR A 168 -6.93 15.15 -15.86
N ILE A 169 -6.05 14.18 -15.62
CA ILE A 169 -5.64 13.19 -16.62
C ILE A 169 -6.55 11.98 -16.47
N GLU A 170 -7.47 11.78 -17.41
CA GLU A 170 -8.39 10.64 -17.42
C GLU A 170 -7.89 9.59 -18.41
N CYS A 171 -7.59 8.38 -17.92
CA CYS A 171 -7.06 7.31 -18.75
C CYS A 171 -8.15 6.30 -19.10
N LYS A 172 -8.41 6.14 -20.40
CA LYS A 172 -9.27 5.09 -20.97
C LYS A 172 -8.50 4.07 -21.81
N ALA A 173 -7.20 4.28 -21.93
CA ALA A 173 -6.25 3.43 -22.63
C ALA A 173 -4.96 3.29 -21.81
N LYS A 174 -4.02 2.48 -22.30
CA LYS A 174 -2.81 2.08 -21.56
C LYS A 174 -1.60 2.91 -21.96
N PHE A 175 -0.64 2.99 -21.05
CA PHE A 175 0.74 3.34 -21.37
C PHE A 175 1.53 2.03 -21.52
N ILE A 176 2.04 1.78 -22.73
CA ILE A 176 2.70 0.53 -23.11
C ILE A 176 4.17 0.81 -23.41
N GLY A 177 5.08 0.13 -22.73
CA GLY A 177 6.49 0.33 -22.94
C GLY A 177 7.34 -0.43 -21.94
N ASP A 178 8.58 -0.70 -22.33
CA ASP A 178 9.61 -1.24 -21.45
C ASP A 178 10.53 -0.09 -21.05
N GLY A 179 10.72 0.13 -19.75
CA GLY A 179 11.49 1.23 -19.21
C GLY A 179 10.64 2.22 -18.40
N LYS A 180 11.10 3.47 -18.37
CA LYS A 180 10.54 4.55 -17.54
C LYS A 180 9.81 5.60 -18.38
N LEU A 181 8.61 5.98 -17.96
CA LEU A 181 7.88 7.16 -18.40
C LEU A 181 7.78 8.14 -17.23
N THR A 182 8.23 9.38 -17.42
CA THR A 182 8.24 10.39 -16.35
C THR A 182 7.22 11.47 -16.61
N PHE A 183 6.31 11.70 -15.65
CA PHE A 183 5.45 12.88 -15.59
C PHE A 183 6.11 13.91 -14.68
N GLU A 184 6.46 15.06 -15.24
CA GLU A 184 7.19 16.10 -14.54
C GLU A 184 6.37 17.40 -14.46
N ASN A 185 6.54 18.14 -13.37
CA ASN A 185 5.91 19.45 -13.14
C ASN A 185 4.38 19.45 -13.28
N LEU A 186 3.69 18.43 -12.79
CA LEU A 186 2.24 18.50 -12.60
C LEU A 186 1.91 19.47 -11.46
N GLY A 187 0.98 20.40 -11.71
CA GLY A 187 0.55 21.36 -10.72
C GLY A 187 -0.17 20.70 -9.54
N SER A 188 0.05 21.22 -8.33
CA SER A 188 -0.59 20.72 -7.11
C SER A 188 -2.13 20.71 -7.24
N GLY A 189 -2.74 19.61 -6.80
CA GLY A 189 -4.16 19.31 -6.97
C GLY A 189 -4.51 18.64 -8.30
N SER A 190 -3.53 18.26 -9.12
CA SER A 190 -3.76 17.42 -10.30
C SER A 190 -4.21 16.02 -9.91
N ARG A 191 -4.96 15.38 -10.81
CA ARG A 191 -5.50 14.04 -10.62
C ARG A 191 -5.17 13.18 -11.81
N ILE A 192 -4.66 11.98 -11.57
CA ILE A 192 -4.44 10.95 -12.60
C ILE A 192 -5.42 9.83 -12.32
N VAL A 193 -6.34 9.55 -13.24
CA VAL A 193 -7.49 8.69 -13.01
C VAL A 193 -7.43 7.49 -13.95
N HIS A 194 -7.46 6.28 -13.38
CA HIS A 194 -7.33 4.99 -14.07
C HIS A 194 -6.06 4.80 -14.93
N PRO A 195 -4.86 5.30 -14.54
CA PRO A 195 -3.66 5.02 -15.34
C PRO A 195 -3.42 3.51 -15.39
N HIS A 196 -2.93 3.01 -16.52
CA HIS A 196 -2.61 1.59 -16.70
C HIS A 196 -1.24 1.44 -17.36
N MET A 197 -0.24 1.03 -16.57
CA MET A 197 1.10 0.69 -17.10
C MET A 197 1.15 -0.78 -17.57
N GLN A 198 1.72 -1.03 -18.74
CA GLN A 198 1.88 -2.38 -19.29
C GLN A 198 3.22 -2.53 -20.00
N SER A 199 3.99 -3.56 -19.64
CA SER A 199 5.22 -3.88 -20.37
C SER A 199 4.95 -4.23 -21.84
N GLN A 200 5.79 -3.76 -22.75
CA GLN A 200 5.75 -4.13 -24.17
C GLN A 200 6.22 -5.58 -24.34
N THR A 201 7.28 -5.97 -23.63
CA THR A 201 7.80 -7.35 -23.63
C THR A 201 7.04 -8.23 -22.62
N VAL A 202 6.86 -9.52 -22.93
CA VAL A 202 6.32 -10.50 -21.98
C VAL A 202 7.49 -11.08 -21.16
N PRO A 203 7.54 -10.87 -19.84
CA PRO A 203 8.64 -11.34 -19.00
C PRO A 203 8.57 -12.85 -18.78
N TYR A 204 9.70 -13.42 -18.37
CA TYR A 204 9.75 -14.73 -17.75
C TYR A 204 9.46 -14.59 -16.25
N VAL A 205 8.47 -15.33 -15.77
CA VAL A 205 8.02 -15.35 -14.38
C VAL A 205 8.02 -16.76 -13.81
N ILE A 206 8.10 -16.85 -12.49
CA ILE A 206 7.96 -18.09 -11.72
C ILE A 206 6.69 -18.05 -10.86
N SER A 207 6.20 -19.22 -10.49
CA SER A 207 5.21 -19.41 -9.43
C SER A 207 5.82 -20.17 -8.26
N ARG A 208 5.62 -19.66 -7.05
CA ARG A 208 5.93 -20.37 -5.80
C ARG A 208 4.73 -21.10 -5.21
N TRP A 209 3.65 -21.23 -5.99
CA TRP A 209 2.41 -21.85 -5.54
C TRP A 209 1.93 -22.90 -6.53
N ASP A 210 1.42 -24.01 -6.00
CA ASP A 210 0.80 -25.07 -6.78
C ASP A 210 -0.66 -24.73 -7.17
N SER A 211 -1.36 -25.66 -7.82
CA SER A 211 -2.74 -25.46 -8.25
C SER A 211 -3.75 -25.37 -7.11
N ASN A 212 -3.39 -25.78 -5.89
CA ASN A 212 -4.21 -25.63 -4.68
C ASN A 212 -3.90 -24.34 -3.92
N GLY A 213 -2.89 -23.57 -4.38
CA GLY A 213 -2.41 -22.40 -3.66
C GLY A 213 -1.51 -22.73 -2.48
N GLU A 214 -0.89 -23.91 -2.45
CA GLU A 214 0.12 -24.28 -1.46
C GLU A 214 1.52 -23.85 -1.91
N TRP A 215 2.35 -23.44 -0.95
CA TRP A 215 3.73 -23.06 -1.20
C TRP A 215 4.56 -24.23 -1.73
N ILE A 216 5.22 -24.02 -2.87
CA ILE A 216 6.24 -24.91 -3.42
C ILE A 216 7.58 -24.54 -2.77
N THR A 217 8.25 -25.52 -2.17
CA THR A 217 9.56 -25.32 -1.50
C THR A 217 10.73 -25.96 -2.23
N GLU A 218 10.45 -26.91 -3.12
CA GLU A 218 11.46 -27.67 -3.82
C GLU A 218 11.99 -26.82 -5.00
N PRO A 219 13.28 -26.42 -5.02
CA PRO A 219 13.84 -25.51 -6.03
C PRO A 219 13.61 -26.00 -7.46
N SER A 220 13.78 -27.30 -7.70
CA SER A 220 13.57 -27.91 -9.02
C SER A 220 12.12 -27.81 -9.50
N THR A 221 11.16 -27.82 -8.58
CA THR A 221 9.73 -27.66 -8.90
C THR A 221 9.37 -26.19 -9.13
N ILE A 222 9.97 -25.25 -8.40
CA ILE A 222 9.78 -23.82 -8.66
C ILE A 222 10.32 -23.45 -10.05
N ILE A 223 11.52 -23.91 -10.40
CA ILE A 223 12.14 -23.67 -11.71
C ILE A 223 11.27 -24.24 -12.85
N SER A 224 10.61 -25.38 -12.64
CA SER A 224 9.73 -25.96 -13.66
C SER A 224 8.43 -25.18 -13.90
N THR A 225 8.08 -24.23 -13.02
CA THR A 225 6.95 -23.29 -13.23
C THR A 225 7.27 -22.14 -14.18
N LEU A 226 8.55 -21.95 -14.53
CA LEU A 226 9.01 -20.83 -15.35
C LEU A 226 8.21 -20.73 -16.66
N THR A 227 7.59 -19.57 -16.88
CA THR A 227 6.72 -19.31 -18.04
C THR A 227 6.76 -17.85 -18.47
N GLN A 228 6.30 -17.54 -19.67
CA GLN A 228 6.13 -16.16 -20.11
C GLN A 228 4.72 -15.67 -19.78
N SER A 229 4.60 -14.73 -18.84
CA SER A 229 3.32 -14.17 -18.43
C SER A 229 3.51 -12.80 -17.76
N ARG A 230 2.50 -11.94 -17.87
CA ARG A 230 2.46 -10.64 -17.15
C ARG A 230 1.64 -10.68 -15.86
N THR A 231 1.01 -11.81 -15.55
CA THR A 231 -0.06 -11.87 -14.52
C THR A 231 -0.04 -13.13 -13.65
N GLN A 232 0.79 -14.12 -13.95
CA GLN A 232 0.77 -15.43 -13.29
C GLN A 232 2.12 -15.73 -12.64
N GLY A 233 2.52 -14.91 -11.67
CA GLY A 233 3.83 -14.99 -11.03
C GLY A 233 4.55 -13.65 -11.03
N TYR A 234 5.79 -13.66 -10.54
CA TYR A 234 6.70 -12.53 -10.61
C TYR A 234 8.01 -12.94 -11.29
N ALA A 235 8.73 -11.95 -11.81
CA ALA A 235 10.03 -12.20 -12.45
C ALA A 235 11.10 -12.44 -11.37
N PRO A 236 11.86 -13.54 -11.42
CA PRO A 236 12.82 -13.84 -10.37
C PRO A 236 13.94 -12.79 -10.28
N THR A 237 14.42 -12.54 -9.07
CA THR A 237 15.50 -11.61 -8.75
C THR A 237 16.58 -12.30 -7.92
N VAL A 238 17.65 -11.58 -7.61
CA VAL A 238 18.72 -12.06 -6.71
C VAL A 238 18.21 -12.46 -5.31
N ASN A 239 17.04 -11.99 -4.91
CA ASN A 239 16.39 -12.34 -3.64
C ASN A 239 15.78 -13.76 -3.68
N ASP A 240 15.60 -14.35 -4.85
CA ASP A 240 15.22 -15.76 -5.00
C ASP A 240 16.43 -16.68 -4.79
N VAL A 241 17.08 -16.56 -3.63
CA VAL A 241 18.39 -17.15 -3.32
C VAL A 241 18.45 -18.68 -3.47
N ASP A 242 17.30 -19.34 -3.37
CA ASP A 242 17.12 -20.79 -3.49
C ASP A 242 17.18 -21.30 -4.94
N ILE A 243 16.86 -20.45 -5.92
CA ILE A 243 16.78 -20.84 -7.35
C ILE A 243 17.62 -19.97 -8.27
N TYR A 244 17.98 -18.74 -7.89
CA TYR A 244 18.47 -17.72 -8.82
C TYR A 244 19.70 -18.16 -9.59
N ASN A 245 20.66 -18.81 -8.93
CA ASN A 245 21.89 -19.30 -9.56
C ASN A 245 21.65 -20.43 -10.58
N SER A 246 20.53 -21.13 -10.49
CA SER A 246 20.14 -22.22 -11.39
C SER A 246 19.28 -21.76 -12.57
N LEU A 247 18.90 -20.47 -12.61
CA LEU A 247 18.09 -19.92 -13.70
C LEU A 247 18.94 -19.63 -14.96
N PRO A 248 18.35 -19.79 -16.15
CA PRO A 248 18.99 -19.39 -17.42
C PRO A 248 19.36 -17.90 -17.45
N ASP A 249 20.46 -17.56 -18.13
CA ASP A 249 20.95 -16.17 -18.20
C ASP A 249 19.94 -15.19 -18.81
N ASN A 250 19.16 -15.63 -19.80
CA ASN A 250 18.11 -14.81 -20.41
C ASN A 250 16.97 -14.46 -19.44
N VAL A 251 16.77 -15.26 -18.38
CA VAL A 251 15.78 -14.99 -17.32
C VAL A 251 16.37 -14.04 -16.28
N LYS A 252 17.61 -14.27 -15.84
CA LYS A 252 18.31 -13.42 -14.88
C LYS A 252 18.52 -12.00 -15.40
N ASN A 253 18.82 -11.88 -16.70
CA ASN A 253 19.19 -10.61 -17.33
C ASN A 253 18.00 -9.86 -17.95
N GLN A 254 16.75 -10.28 -17.72
CA GLN A 254 15.59 -9.70 -18.41
C GLN A 254 15.31 -8.23 -18.04
N ASN A 255 15.74 -7.77 -16.86
CA ASN A 255 15.62 -6.39 -16.33
C ASN A 255 14.44 -5.59 -16.89
N LEU A 256 13.23 -6.13 -16.75
CA LEU A 256 12.04 -5.63 -17.42
C LEU A 256 11.15 -4.86 -16.43
N ILE A 257 10.86 -3.60 -16.76
CA ILE A 257 9.94 -2.75 -16.00
C ILE A 257 9.06 -1.95 -16.96
N SER A 258 7.89 -1.52 -16.49
CA SER A 258 7.02 -0.55 -17.17
C SER A 258 6.56 0.45 -16.12
N HIS A 259 7.35 1.52 -15.96
CA HIS A 259 7.40 2.27 -14.72
C HIS A 259 6.98 3.74 -14.95
N LEU A 260 5.90 4.17 -14.29
CA LEU A 260 5.48 5.58 -14.31
C LEU A 260 6.09 6.32 -13.12
N ILE A 261 6.93 7.31 -13.41
CA ILE A 261 7.54 8.18 -12.41
C ILE A 261 6.78 9.49 -12.37
N ILE A 262 6.26 9.87 -11.22
CA ILE A 262 5.76 11.21 -10.93
C ILE A 262 6.91 11.95 -10.25
N SER A 263 7.44 13.00 -10.89
CA SER A 263 8.61 13.75 -10.42
C SER A 263 8.28 15.24 -10.34
N ASN A 264 8.86 15.96 -9.37
CA ASN A 264 8.68 17.41 -9.20
C ASN A 264 7.19 17.85 -9.22
N SER A 265 6.33 17.02 -8.61
CA SER A 265 4.87 17.08 -8.72
C SER A 265 4.25 16.71 -7.37
N SER A 266 4.21 17.66 -6.43
CA SER A 266 3.62 17.45 -5.10
C SER A 266 2.12 17.74 -5.08
N GLY A 267 1.37 17.05 -4.22
CA GLY A 267 -0.08 17.23 -4.08
C GLY A 267 -0.88 16.58 -5.21
N ILE A 268 -0.49 15.37 -5.63
CA ILE A 268 -1.10 14.63 -6.73
C ILE A 268 -1.91 13.47 -6.19
N ASP A 269 -3.14 13.31 -6.66
CA ASP A 269 -3.94 12.12 -6.37
C ASP A 269 -4.00 11.21 -7.60
N VAL A 270 -3.56 9.97 -7.44
CA VAL A 270 -3.65 8.91 -8.44
C VAL A 270 -4.78 7.96 -8.06
N PHE A 271 -5.86 7.95 -8.83
CA PHE A 271 -7.04 7.14 -8.55
C PHE A 271 -7.08 5.88 -9.41
N TYR A 272 -7.30 4.74 -8.75
CA TYR A 272 -7.49 3.44 -9.37
C TYR A 272 -6.37 3.03 -10.34
N PRO A 273 -5.08 3.16 -9.96
CA PRO A 273 -3.97 2.76 -10.82
C PRO A 273 -4.03 1.24 -11.08
N LYS A 274 -3.70 0.86 -12.31
CA LYS A 274 -3.65 -0.52 -12.80
C LYS A 274 -2.27 -0.83 -13.37
N ALA A 275 -1.89 -2.10 -13.33
CA ALA A 275 -0.64 -2.52 -13.95
C ALA A 275 -0.77 -3.91 -14.54
N THR A 276 -0.17 -4.13 -15.70
CA THR A 276 0.01 -5.47 -16.27
C THR A 276 1.50 -5.66 -16.52
N PHE A 277 2.19 -6.12 -15.47
CA PHE A 277 3.64 -6.06 -15.35
C PHE A 277 4.14 -4.61 -15.50
N GLY A 278 3.76 -3.78 -14.53
CA GLY A 278 4.14 -2.37 -14.45
C GLY A 278 4.10 -1.87 -13.01
N SER A 279 4.48 -0.61 -12.82
CA SER A 279 4.74 -0.05 -11.49
C SER A 279 4.69 1.48 -11.50
N TYR A 280 4.67 2.07 -10.29
CA TYR A 280 4.55 3.52 -10.08
C TYR A 280 5.55 4.01 -9.04
N GLU A 281 6.14 5.18 -9.29
CA GLU A 281 7.05 5.86 -8.38
C GLU A 281 6.62 7.32 -8.20
N SER A 282 6.62 7.78 -6.96
CA SER A 282 6.59 9.19 -6.61
C SER A 282 7.98 9.58 -6.13
N PHE A 283 8.74 10.21 -7.02
CA PHE A 283 10.12 10.60 -6.76
C PHE A 283 10.18 12.04 -6.24
N LYS A 284 10.71 12.21 -5.01
CA LYS A 284 10.90 13.50 -4.33
C LYS A 284 9.65 14.40 -4.27
N ASN A 285 8.49 13.80 -4.00
CA ASN A 285 7.25 14.56 -3.84
C ASN A 285 6.70 14.47 -2.43
N ASN A 286 5.93 15.49 -2.07
CA ASN A 286 5.08 15.50 -0.90
C ASN A 286 3.61 15.38 -1.33
N ASN A 287 2.77 14.91 -0.41
CA ASN A 287 1.31 14.90 -0.58
C ASN A 287 0.81 14.09 -1.78
N VAL A 288 1.54 13.06 -2.23
CA VAL A 288 1.11 12.18 -3.33
C VAL A 288 0.36 10.97 -2.78
N LYS A 289 -0.83 10.70 -3.32
CA LYS A 289 -1.68 9.60 -2.82
C LYS A 289 -2.10 8.67 -3.95
N PHE A 290 -1.89 7.37 -3.76
CA PHE A 290 -2.44 6.34 -4.61
C PHE A 290 -3.69 5.76 -3.96
N TRP A 291 -4.83 5.97 -4.59
CA TRP A 291 -6.14 5.56 -4.11
C TRP A 291 -6.59 4.29 -4.83
N TYR A 292 -6.91 3.25 -4.06
CA TYR A 292 -7.47 2.00 -4.55
C TYR A 292 -6.74 1.40 -5.77
N PRO A 293 -5.42 1.09 -5.71
CA PRO A 293 -4.78 0.25 -6.71
C PRO A 293 -5.59 -1.04 -6.92
N ARG A 294 -5.80 -1.43 -8.17
CA ARG A 294 -6.66 -2.57 -8.51
C ARG A 294 -6.25 -3.16 -9.84
N ASP A 295 -6.53 -4.44 -10.05
CA ASP A 295 -6.12 -5.13 -11.28
C ASP A 295 -4.62 -4.89 -11.57
N PHE A 296 -3.83 -4.90 -10.50
CA PHE A 296 -2.45 -4.42 -10.46
C PHE A 296 -1.51 -5.61 -10.36
N TYR A 297 -0.74 -5.87 -11.41
CA TYR A 297 0.28 -6.91 -11.49
C TYR A 297 1.65 -6.25 -11.62
N GLY A 298 2.46 -6.35 -10.57
CA GLY A 298 3.76 -5.65 -10.48
C GLY A 298 4.82 -6.19 -11.45
N ASP A 299 5.76 -5.32 -11.82
CA ASP A 299 6.97 -5.70 -12.58
C ASP A 299 8.15 -6.04 -11.65
N MET A 300 9.39 -5.93 -12.14
CA MET A 300 10.60 -6.21 -11.37
C MET A 300 10.94 -5.18 -10.28
N SER A 301 10.21 -4.07 -10.18
CA SER A 301 10.41 -3.04 -9.17
C SER A 301 9.44 -3.21 -7.99
N ASN A 302 9.39 -2.23 -7.08
CA ASN A 302 8.29 -2.12 -6.14
C ASN A 302 7.03 -1.70 -6.89
N CYS A 303 5.87 -2.27 -6.57
CA CYS A 303 4.63 -1.94 -7.27
C CYS A 303 4.32 -0.44 -7.16
N ILE A 304 4.38 0.11 -5.94
CA ILE A 304 4.27 1.54 -5.68
C ILE A 304 5.42 1.96 -4.76
N ALA A 305 6.18 2.98 -5.15
CA ALA A 305 7.30 3.49 -4.37
C ALA A 305 7.20 5.00 -4.11
N PHE A 306 7.57 5.43 -2.91
CA PHE A 306 7.82 6.83 -2.59
C PHE A 306 9.31 7.00 -2.31
N THR A 307 10.02 7.61 -3.24
CA THR A 307 11.47 7.54 -3.31
C THR A 307 12.12 8.92 -3.20
N ALA A 308 13.33 8.93 -2.63
CA ALA A 308 14.15 10.13 -2.47
C ALA A 308 15.63 9.76 -2.30
N TRP A 309 16.09 8.77 -3.07
CA TRP A 309 17.37 8.09 -2.87
C TRP A 309 18.62 8.96 -3.06
N ASP A 310 18.47 10.15 -3.64
CA ASP A 310 19.49 11.17 -3.86
C ASP A 310 19.12 12.52 -3.20
N SER A 311 18.23 12.53 -2.21
CA SER A 311 17.88 13.74 -1.44
C SER A 311 18.20 13.56 0.04
N THR A 312 18.73 14.60 0.68
CA THR A 312 18.88 14.64 2.15
C THR A 312 17.61 15.09 2.85
N ASP A 313 16.59 15.55 2.12
CA ASP A 313 15.32 15.98 2.71
C ASP A 313 14.41 14.77 3.01
N TYR A 314 13.51 14.96 3.97
CA TYR A 314 12.42 14.01 4.23
C TYR A 314 11.14 14.46 3.55
N TYR A 315 10.37 13.48 3.06
CA TYR A 315 9.10 13.69 2.37
C TYR A 315 7.91 13.22 3.22
N HIS A 316 6.75 13.85 3.03
CA HIS A 316 5.56 13.64 3.86
C HIS A 316 4.27 13.74 3.04
N GLY A 317 3.13 13.39 3.65
CA GLY A 317 1.80 13.39 3.04
C GLY A 317 1.59 12.29 2.00
N ASN A 318 2.52 11.34 1.92
CA ASN A 318 2.57 10.31 0.90
C ASN A 318 1.83 9.06 1.36
N TYR A 319 0.83 8.62 0.59
CA TYR A 319 -0.05 7.52 1.01
C TYR A 319 -0.40 6.53 -0.09
N VAL A 320 -0.58 5.27 0.32
CA VAL A 320 -1.47 4.33 -0.38
C VAL A 320 -2.72 4.13 0.46
N ILE A 321 -3.90 4.24 -0.16
CA ILE A 321 -5.20 4.20 0.52
C ILE A 321 -6.11 3.16 -0.13
N GLY A 322 -6.33 2.04 0.56
CA GLY A 322 -7.12 0.91 0.10
C GLY A 322 -6.54 0.20 -1.12
N GLY A 323 -7.32 -0.71 -1.71
CA GLY A 323 -6.92 -1.45 -2.92
C GLY A 323 -5.95 -2.61 -2.65
N SER A 324 -5.29 -3.06 -3.72
CA SER A 324 -4.43 -4.25 -3.71
C SER A 324 -3.36 -4.19 -4.79
N THR A 325 -2.22 -4.81 -4.52
CA THR A 325 -1.21 -5.17 -5.53
C THR A 325 -1.06 -6.68 -5.59
N ASN A 326 -0.83 -7.23 -6.78
CA ASN A 326 -0.61 -8.65 -7.00
C ASN A 326 0.79 -8.85 -7.58
N TYR A 327 1.51 -9.85 -7.07
CA TYR A 327 2.86 -10.16 -7.53
C TYR A 327 3.79 -8.94 -7.44
N GLY A 328 4.62 -8.73 -8.47
CA GLY A 328 5.75 -7.81 -8.42
C GLY A 328 6.96 -8.44 -7.74
N SER A 329 8.13 -8.26 -8.30
CA SER A 329 9.35 -8.89 -7.76
C SER A 329 9.85 -8.21 -6.50
N GLY A 330 9.59 -6.90 -6.36
CA GLY A 330 9.85 -6.14 -5.15
C GLY A 330 8.69 -6.19 -4.16
N SER A 331 8.53 -5.09 -3.42
CA SER A 331 7.46 -4.94 -2.44
C SER A 331 6.18 -4.34 -3.05
N GLY A 332 5.03 -4.61 -2.45
CA GLY A 332 3.75 -4.02 -2.87
C GLY A 332 3.71 -2.50 -2.69
N VAL A 333 4.18 -2.00 -1.55
CA VAL A 333 4.43 -0.57 -1.32
C VAL A 333 5.77 -0.40 -0.63
N CYS A 334 6.59 0.56 -1.08
CA CYS A 334 7.87 0.85 -0.44
C CYS A 334 8.07 2.35 -0.19
N PHE A 335 8.53 2.71 1.00
CA PHE A 335 8.88 4.07 1.39
C PHE A 335 10.39 4.21 1.57
N TYR A 336 10.93 5.28 1.01
CA TYR A 336 12.32 5.67 1.17
C TYR A 336 12.34 7.10 1.67
N ARG A 337 13.01 7.35 2.80
CA ARG A 337 13.25 8.70 3.34
C ARG A 337 11.98 9.54 3.48
N ASN A 338 10.93 8.93 4.01
CA ASN A 338 9.68 9.62 4.34
C ASN A 338 9.55 9.79 5.86
N ASP A 339 9.17 10.99 6.30
CA ASP A 339 8.89 11.31 7.70
C ASP A 339 7.52 12.01 7.83
N GLY A 340 6.55 11.33 8.44
CA GLY A 340 5.22 11.89 8.66
C GLY A 340 5.14 12.99 9.73
N GLY A 341 6.24 13.26 10.44
CA GLY A 341 6.31 14.19 11.57
C GLY A 341 5.30 13.88 12.67
N VAL A 342 5.04 14.85 13.55
CA VAL A 342 4.12 14.67 14.69
C VAL A 342 2.69 14.29 14.25
N GLY A 343 2.26 14.76 13.07
CA GLY A 343 0.95 14.45 12.51
C GLY A 343 0.80 13.00 12.03
N HIS A 344 1.92 12.29 11.88
CA HIS A 344 2.00 10.99 11.23
C HIS A 344 1.39 11.01 9.81
N ASP A 345 1.75 12.03 9.05
CA ASP A 345 1.22 12.31 7.71
C ASP A 345 2.01 11.52 6.65
N GLY A 346 1.70 10.24 6.52
CA GLY A 346 2.18 9.33 5.47
C GLY A 346 1.94 7.86 5.83
N GLY A 347 2.02 6.96 4.84
CA GLY A 347 2.01 5.51 5.04
C GLY A 347 0.96 4.74 4.23
N VAL A 348 0.49 3.61 4.75
CA VAL A 348 -0.48 2.73 4.08
C VAL A 348 -1.69 2.54 4.98
N ILE A 349 -2.89 2.87 4.47
CA ILE A 349 -4.13 2.81 5.23
C ILE A 349 -5.30 2.24 4.41
N GLY A 350 -6.42 1.92 5.06
CA GLY A 350 -7.71 1.76 4.39
C GLY A 350 -7.98 0.38 3.78
N GLY A 351 -7.39 -0.69 4.33
CA GLY A 351 -7.66 -2.06 3.89
C GLY A 351 -6.79 -2.53 2.72
N PHE A 352 -5.55 -2.04 2.62
CA PHE A 352 -4.64 -2.41 1.54
C PHE A 352 -4.24 -3.88 1.61
N THR A 353 -4.30 -4.60 0.50
CA THR A 353 -4.02 -6.04 0.41
C THR A 353 -2.91 -6.32 -0.60
N PRO A 354 -1.64 -6.45 -0.16
CA PRO A 354 -0.59 -6.96 -1.02
C PRO A 354 -0.67 -8.49 -1.10
N TYR A 355 -0.73 -9.02 -2.31
CA TYR A 355 -0.88 -10.44 -2.59
C TYR A 355 0.33 -10.96 -3.36
N ARG A 356 1.04 -11.96 -2.80
CA ARG A 356 2.11 -12.70 -3.50
C ARG A 356 3.28 -11.87 -4.03
N CYS A 357 3.61 -10.77 -3.36
CA CYS A 357 4.81 -9.99 -3.68
C CYS A 357 6.09 -10.83 -3.51
N GLY A 358 7.05 -10.63 -4.40
CA GLY A 358 8.34 -11.32 -4.46
C GLY A 358 9.34 -10.89 -3.38
N GLU A 359 9.13 -9.72 -2.77
CA GLU A 359 9.73 -9.35 -1.48
C GLU A 359 8.64 -9.30 -0.39
N SER A 360 8.36 -8.10 0.12
CA SER A 360 7.44 -7.86 1.23
C SER A 360 6.15 -7.19 0.77
N GLY A 361 5.07 -7.30 1.53
CA GLY A 361 3.82 -6.65 1.15
C GLY A 361 3.91 -5.12 1.23
N VAL A 362 4.38 -4.62 2.37
CA VAL A 362 4.68 -3.20 2.60
C VAL A 362 6.06 -3.10 3.23
N LYS A 363 6.86 -2.11 2.81
CA LYS A 363 8.26 -1.96 3.23
C LYS A 363 8.62 -0.51 3.55
N THR A 364 9.38 -0.29 4.62
CA THR A 364 10.25 0.88 4.77
C THR A 364 11.66 0.46 4.41
N TYR A 365 12.33 1.22 3.55
CA TYR A 365 13.66 0.86 3.12
C TYR A 365 14.68 1.05 4.25
N GLN A 366 15.64 0.14 4.34
CA GLN A 366 16.66 0.12 5.37
C GLN A 366 17.98 0.74 4.90
N ASN A 367 18.80 1.21 5.84
CA ASN A 367 20.17 1.63 5.58
C ASN A 367 20.25 2.76 4.52
N GLU A 368 21.32 2.78 3.73
CA GLU A 368 21.68 3.83 2.80
C GLU A 368 21.53 3.39 1.35
N VAL A 369 21.13 4.34 0.50
CA VAL A 369 21.30 4.28 -0.95
C VAL A 369 22.15 5.50 -1.34
N ASN A 370 23.20 5.27 -2.14
CA ASN A 370 24.12 6.33 -2.58
C ASN A 370 24.68 7.21 -1.46
N GLY A 371 24.93 6.62 -0.28
CA GLY A 371 25.47 7.34 0.88
C GLY A 371 24.45 8.20 1.63
N ILE A 372 23.16 8.03 1.38
CA ILE A 372 22.07 8.74 2.06
C ILE A 372 21.14 7.72 2.72
N SER A 373 20.81 7.90 4.00
CA SER A 373 19.83 7.05 4.69
C SER A 373 18.48 7.06 3.98
N GLN A 374 17.85 5.90 3.83
CA GLN A 374 16.52 5.75 3.23
C GLN A 374 15.46 5.37 4.27
N ARG A 375 15.83 5.44 5.55
CA ARG A 375 14.97 5.10 6.68
C ARG A 375 13.78 6.04 6.76
N CYS A 376 12.71 5.56 7.40
CA CYS A 376 11.44 6.28 7.48
C CYS A 376 11.02 6.48 8.93
N TYR A 377 10.23 7.53 9.18
CA TYR A 377 9.80 7.95 10.51
C TYR A 377 8.33 8.35 10.53
N ASN A 378 7.67 8.15 11.67
CA ASN A 378 6.33 8.67 11.98
C ASN A 378 5.22 8.28 10.96
N LEU A 379 5.38 7.23 10.16
CA LEU A 379 4.34 6.76 9.23
C LEU A 379 3.21 5.96 9.91
N ARG A 380 2.06 5.86 9.23
CA ARG A 380 0.89 5.06 9.62
C ARG A 380 0.79 3.80 8.76
N PHE A 381 0.73 2.64 9.40
CA PHE A 381 0.50 1.35 8.75
C PHE A 381 -0.74 0.72 9.39
N ILE A 382 -1.90 0.97 8.78
CA ILE A 382 -3.21 0.69 9.40
C ILE A 382 -4.09 -0.08 8.43
N ASP A 383 -4.74 -1.15 8.89
CA ASP A 383 -5.64 -1.97 8.07
C ASP A 383 -4.92 -2.55 6.83
N ILE A 384 -3.91 -3.40 7.06
CA ILE A 384 -3.10 -4.02 5.99
C ILE A 384 -3.23 -5.53 6.10
N ASN A 385 -3.57 -6.17 4.98
CA ASN A 385 -3.84 -7.60 4.90
C ASN A 385 -2.85 -8.29 3.95
N PRO A 386 -1.58 -8.48 4.33
CA PRO A 386 -0.62 -9.14 3.45
C PRO A 386 -0.91 -10.63 3.37
N ILE A 387 -0.96 -11.14 2.13
CA ILE A 387 -1.29 -12.54 1.85
C ILE A 387 -0.19 -13.14 0.99
N GLU A 388 0.40 -14.23 1.50
CA GLU A 388 1.31 -15.09 0.75
C GLU A 388 2.51 -14.34 0.12
N THR A 389 3.05 -13.32 0.77
CA THR A 389 4.30 -12.65 0.33
C THR A 389 5.52 -13.57 0.52
N TYR A 390 6.53 -13.46 -0.34
CA TYR A 390 7.69 -14.38 -0.32
C TYR A 390 8.66 -14.11 0.85
N TYR A 391 8.90 -12.84 1.14
CA TYR A 391 9.55 -12.41 2.38
C TYR A 391 8.47 -12.06 3.39
N ASP A 392 8.36 -10.80 3.78
CA ASP A 392 7.58 -10.42 4.94
C ASP A 392 6.20 -9.88 4.55
N GLY A 393 5.20 -10.00 5.42
CA GLY A 393 3.92 -9.36 5.16
C GLY A 393 4.05 -7.84 5.19
N VAL A 394 4.62 -7.34 6.28
CA VAL A 394 4.96 -5.94 6.47
C VAL A 394 6.38 -5.87 7.06
N ASP A 395 7.28 -5.15 6.41
CA ASP A 395 8.68 -4.93 6.80
C ASP A 395 8.90 -3.46 7.17
N LEU A 396 8.95 -3.17 8.46
CA LEU A 396 9.14 -1.83 9.03
C LEU A 396 10.52 -1.68 9.67
N ASN A 397 11.53 -2.41 9.17
CA ASN A 397 12.88 -2.21 9.64
C ASN A 397 13.43 -0.88 9.08
N ALA A 398 14.29 -0.23 9.86
CA ALA A 398 15.10 0.91 9.47
C ALA A 398 16.58 0.52 9.39
N ASP A 399 17.06 -0.30 10.31
CA ASP A 399 18.41 -0.86 10.31
C ASP A 399 18.39 -2.34 9.89
N TYR A 400 19.34 -2.75 9.05
CA TYR A 400 19.46 -4.16 8.64
C TYR A 400 20.91 -4.62 8.46
N GLY A 401 21.21 -5.82 8.96
CA GLY A 401 22.55 -6.41 8.88
C GLY A 401 23.50 -5.92 9.98
N THR A 402 24.78 -5.84 9.64
CA THR A 402 25.85 -5.45 10.58
C THR A 402 25.81 -3.95 10.88
N PRO A 403 25.94 -3.53 12.16
CA PRO A 403 25.95 -2.12 12.53
C PRO A 403 26.98 -1.30 11.76
N THR A 404 26.50 -0.25 11.08
CA THR A 404 27.30 0.70 10.30
C THR A 404 26.80 2.11 10.60
N GLU A 405 27.69 3.11 10.58
CA GLU A 405 27.27 4.49 10.88
C GLU A 405 26.28 5.02 9.84
N ARG A 406 25.22 5.66 10.31
CA ARG A 406 24.15 6.16 9.45
C ARG A 406 24.56 7.47 8.80
N GLN A 407 24.26 7.62 7.52
CA GLN A 407 24.56 8.85 6.77
C GLN A 407 23.31 9.71 6.63
N HIS A 408 23.41 10.99 7.01
CA HIS A 408 22.28 11.94 6.97
C HIS A 408 21.06 11.48 7.77
N ASP A 409 21.32 10.89 8.94
CA ASP A 409 20.33 10.38 9.90
C ASP A 409 20.92 10.44 11.32
N TYR A 410 20.17 9.97 12.33
CA TYR A 410 20.69 9.86 13.69
C TYR A 410 21.89 8.92 13.78
N THR A 411 22.90 9.34 14.54
CA THR A 411 24.13 8.56 14.71
C THR A 411 23.93 7.33 15.59
N LEU A 412 24.82 6.34 15.48
CA LEU A 412 24.83 5.18 16.38
C LEU A 412 25.02 5.55 17.85
N ALA A 413 25.70 6.67 18.13
CA ALA A 413 25.88 7.20 19.48
C ALA A 413 24.58 7.79 20.07
N GLN A 414 23.71 8.36 19.23
CA GLN A 414 22.40 8.86 19.65
C GLN A 414 21.41 7.70 19.84
N TYR A 415 21.37 6.78 18.89
CA TYR A 415 20.51 5.61 18.92
C TYR A 415 21.26 4.39 18.39
N ALA A 416 21.41 3.39 19.26
CA ALA A 416 22.01 2.11 18.90
C ALA A 416 21.31 1.47 17.69
N TRP A 417 21.99 0.54 17.04
CA TRP A 417 21.42 -0.25 15.94
C TRP A 417 20.09 -0.89 16.34
N ASN A 418 19.11 -0.90 15.42
CA ASN A 418 17.74 -1.36 15.63
C ASN A 418 16.94 -0.56 16.69
N ASN A 419 17.41 0.60 17.16
CA ASN A 419 16.76 1.38 18.22
C ASN A 419 16.46 2.84 17.83
N LEU A 420 16.50 3.17 16.53
CA LEU A 420 16.04 4.47 16.02
C LEU A 420 14.60 4.78 16.48
N PRO A 421 14.27 6.05 16.79
CA PRO A 421 12.92 6.43 17.22
C PRO A 421 11.97 6.50 16.02
N THR A 422 11.74 5.36 15.35
CA THR A 422 10.93 5.27 14.11
C THR A 422 9.51 5.76 14.33
N ASN A 423 8.97 5.53 15.54
CA ASN A 423 7.70 6.10 16.01
C ASN A 423 6.51 5.89 15.06
N HIS A 424 6.47 4.75 14.36
CA HIS A 424 5.34 4.39 13.52
C HIS A 424 4.08 4.08 14.33
N ILE A 425 2.91 4.36 13.75
CA ILE A 425 1.61 3.87 14.23
C ILE A 425 1.25 2.65 13.39
N VAL A 426 1.23 1.48 14.03
CA VAL A 426 0.95 0.20 13.38
C VAL A 426 -0.29 -0.41 14.01
N SER A 427 -1.33 -0.65 13.21
CA SER A 427 -2.63 -1.08 13.72
C SER A 427 -3.36 -1.99 12.75
N ASN A 428 -4.05 -3.01 13.27
CA ASN A 428 -4.92 -3.89 12.45
C ASN A 428 -4.17 -4.49 11.25
N ILE A 429 -3.11 -5.22 11.53
CA ILE A 429 -2.35 -5.97 10.52
C ILE A 429 -2.84 -7.41 10.55
N GLN A 430 -3.26 -7.95 9.41
CA GLN A 430 -3.76 -9.32 9.27
C GLN A 430 -2.89 -10.09 8.27
N ALA A 431 -1.74 -10.57 8.73
CA ALA A 431 -0.82 -11.34 7.92
C ALA A 431 -1.26 -12.80 7.82
N TYR A 432 -1.33 -13.31 6.59
CA TYR A 432 -1.78 -14.67 6.31
C TYR A 432 -0.80 -15.39 5.36
N ARG A 433 -0.29 -16.53 5.81
CA ARG A 433 0.52 -17.47 5.02
C ARG A 433 1.73 -16.83 4.31
N THR A 434 2.35 -15.81 4.89
CA THR A 434 3.61 -15.26 4.39
C THR A 434 4.70 -16.34 4.44
N HIS A 435 5.64 -16.32 3.50
CA HIS A 435 6.73 -17.30 3.47
C HIS A 435 7.87 -16.91 4.44
N GLY A 436 8.20 -15.63 4.55
CA GLY A 436 9.05 -15.07 5.61
C GLY A 436 8.26 -14.78 6.88
N VAL A 437 8.36 -13.56 7.39
CA VAL A 437 7.71 -13.13 8.64
C VAL A 437 6.34 -12.50 8.37
N GLY A 438 5.36 -12.64 9.27
CA GLY A 438 4.08 -11.92 9.12
C GLY A 438 4.25 -10.40 9.21
N ILE A 439 4.86 -9.93 10.29
CA ILE A 439 5.35 -8.55 10.44
C ILE A 439 6.76 -8.54 11.01
N PHE A 440 7.66 -7.84 10.32
CA PHE A 440 9.04 -7.63 10.72
C PHE A 440 9.28 -6.12 10.94
N GLY A 441 10.02 -5.73 11.95
CA GLY A 441 10.40 -4.34 12.15
C GLY A 441 11.42 -4.12 13.24
N ASP A 442 11.83 -2.88 13.43
CA ASP A 442 12.79 -2.48 14.46
C ASP A 442 12.47 -1.09 15.08
N GLY A 443 13.43 -0.57 15.83
CA GLY A 443 13.43 0.77 16.38
C GLY A 443 12.93 0.84 17.82
N SER A 444 12.93 2.04 18.36
CA SER A 444 12.30 2.42 19.62
C SER A 444 11.06 3.25 19.36
N THR A 445 10.22 3.40 20.39
CA THR A 445 8.98 4.19 20.34
C THR A 445 7.97 3.73 19.27
N GLY A 446 6.80 4.35 19.22
CA GLY A 446 5.69 3.91 18.39
C GLY A 446 4.75 2.94 19.09
N PHE A 447 3.62 2.70 18.44
CA PHE A 447 2.49 1.97 19.00
C PHE A 447 2.02 0.92 18.02
N TYR A 448 2.01 -0.33 18.49
CA TYR A 448 1.63 -1.50 17.71
C TYR A 448 0.39 -2.10 18.34
N ARG A 449 -0.72 -2.17 17.62
CA ARG A 449 -1.93 -2.80 18.13
C ARG A 449 -2.64 -3.69 17.13
N ASP A 450 -3.38 -4.67 17.64
CA ASP A 450 -4.27 -5.49 16.84
C ASP A 450 -3.50 -6.16 15.68
N ILE A 451 -2.41 -6.84 16.04
CA ILE A 451 -1.53 -7.52 15.10
C ILE A 451 -1.89 -8.99 15.09
N TYR A 452 -2.36 -9.50 13.96
CA TYR A 452 -2.77 -10.87 13.75
C TYR A 452 -1.88 -11.48 12.67
N ALA A 453 -1.06 -12.46 13.04
CA ALA A 453 -0.29 -13.23 12.09
C ALA A 453 -0.72 -14.69 12.16
N SER A 454 -0.97 -15.31 11.01
CA SER A 454 -1.43 -16.69 10.96
C SER A 454 -0.81 -17.49 9.81
N TYR A 455 -0.36 -18.70 10.15
CA TYR A 455 0.22 -19.66 9.22
C TYR A 455 1.43 -19.13 8.42
N SER A 456 2.11 -18.09 8.90
CA SER A 456 3.40 -17.68 8.34
C SER A 456 4.38 -18.84 8.45
N ARG A 457 5.13 -19.11 7.38
CA ARG A 457 6.12 -20.19 7.35
C ARG A 457 7.28 -19.91 8.30
N GLY A 458 7.74 -18.66 8.38
CA GLY A 458 8.62 -18.16 9.45
C GLY A 458 7.85 -17.64 10.66
N ALA A 459 8.47 -16.76 11.45
CA ALA A 459 7.81 -16.08 12.56
C ALA A 459 6.53 -15.34 12.12
N GLY A 460 5.54 -15.26 13.01
CA GLY A 460 4.37 -14.40 12.76
C GLY A 460 4.69 -12.94 13.02
N ILE A 461 5.38 -12.68 14.13
CA ILE A 461 5.70 -11.33 14.60
C ILE A 461 7.17 -11.33 15.01
N PHE A 462 7.99 -10.49 14.38
CA PHE A 462 9.38 -10.27 14.76
C PHE A 462 9.63 -8.78 14.85
N ILE A 463 9.76 -8.23 16.06
CA ILE A 463 10.12 -6.82 16.24
C ILE A 463 11.38 -6.71 17.06
N LYS A 464 12.35 -5.97 16.53
CA LYS A 464 13.61 -5.65 17.20
C LYS A 464 13.52 -4.31 17.94
N GLY A 465 14.40 -4.11 18.91
CA GLY A 465 14.52 -2.84 19.62
C GLY A 465 13.61 -2.73 20.84
N SER A 466 13.76 -1.62 21.56
CA SER A 466 13.18 -1.41 22.90
C SER A 466 12.31 -0.15 23.00
N GLY A 467 11.41 -0.10 23.97
CA GLY A 467 10.60 1.07 24.29
C GLY A 467 9.34 1.21 23.43
N LYS A 468 8.90 0.15 22.75
CA LYS A 468 7.61 0.11 22.06
C LYS A 468 6.50 -0.37 22.98
N ASN A 469 5.28 0.11 22.70
CA ASN A 469 4.05 -0.36 23.36
C ASN A 469 3.26 -1.23 22.39
N PHE A 470 2.96 -2.45 22.82
CA PHE A 470 2.17 -3.41 22.07
C PHE A 470 0.81 -3.64 22.73
N LYS A 471 -0.23 -3.81 21.92
CA LYS A 471 -1.56 -4.20 22.39
C LYS A 471 -2.18 -5.26 21.48
N ASN A 472 -2.78 -6.30 22.04
CA ASN A 472 -3.49 -7.33 21.28
C ASN A 472 -2.63 -7.97 20.15
N LEU A 473 -1.59 -8.71 20.54
CA LEU A 473 -0.81 -9.52 19.60
C LEU A 473 -1.41 -10.91 19.49
N THR A 474 -1.66 -11.40 18.28
CA THR A 474 -2.18 -12.74 18.03
C THR A 474 -1.29 -13.51 17.06
N SER A 475 -0.81 -14.67 17.50
CA SER A 475 -0.09 -15.64 16.68
C SER A 475 -0.91 -16.93 16.55
N ILE A 476 -1.18 -17.36 15.31
CA ILE A 476 -1.90 -18.61 15.04
C ILE A 476 -1.03 -19.49 14.14
N GLN A 477 -0.52 -20.59 14.69
CA GLN A 477 0.22 -21.61 13.94
C GLN A 477 1.35 -21.03 13.05
N ASN A 478 2.07 -20.00 13.53
CA ASN A 478 3.24 -19.49 12.84
C ASN A 478 4.46 -20.40 13.10
N ASN A 479 5.58 -20.13 12.43
CA ASN A 479 6.61 -21.13 12.18
C ASN A 479 5.98 -22.39 11.55
N ALA A 480 5.13 -22.19 10.54
CA ALA A 480 4.41 -23.28 9.88
C ALA A 480 5.35 -24.21 9.07
N ALA A 481 6.53 -23.72 8.68
CA ALA A 481 7.58 -24.56 8.11
C ALA A 481 8.26 -25.46 9.15
N ASN A 482 8.00 -25.23 10.44
CA ASN A 482 8.58 -25.94 11.58
C ASN A 482 10.12 -25.91 11.58
N THR A 483 10.68 -24.74 11.24
CA THR A 483 12.13 -24.51 11.18
C THR A 483 12.73 -24.54 12.59
N PRO A 484 13.77 -25.35 12.85
CA PRO A 484 14.44 -25.39 14.15
C PRO A 484 15.01 -24.02 14.55
N GLY A 485 14.70 -23.57 15.77
CA GLY A 485 15.16 -22.28 16.30
C GLY A 485 14.31 -21.07 15.91
N GLU A 486 13.35 -21.23 14.99
CA GLU A 486 12.42 -20.17 14.61
C GLU A 486 11.29 -20.07 15.65
N ASN A 487 11.10 -18.89 16.23
CA ASN A 487 10.04 -18.64 17.21
C ASN A 487 8.82 -18.00 16.53
N GLN A 488 7.64 -18.10 17.13
CA GLN A 488 6.44 -17.51 16.52
C GLN A 488 6.30 -16.00 16.75
N ILE A 489 6.61 -15.55 17.96
CA ILE A 489 6.67 -14.15 18.35
C ILE A 489 8.08 -13.87 18.89
N ILE A 490 8.76 -12.89 18.31
CA ILE A 490 10.11 -12.45 18.71
C ILE A 490 10.06 -10.97 19.02
N LEU A 491 10.38 -10.61 20.27
CA LEU A 491 10.53 -9.23 20.76
C LEU A 491 11.86 -9.14 21.52
N ASP A 492 12.96 -8.84 20.82
CA ASP A 492 14.32 -9.01 21.40
C ASP A 492 14.68 -7.96 22.47
N GLY A 493 14.14 -6.75 22.36
CA GLY A 493 14.36 -5.65 23.28
C GLY A 493 13.39 -5.60 24.45
N ALA A 494 13.52 -4.53 25.24
CA ALA A 494 12.67 -4.28 26.41
C ALA A 494 11.42 -3.50 26.00
N ASN A 495 10.27 -4.18 25.96
CA ASN A 495 9.00 -3.61 25.54
C ASN A 495 7.89 -3.88 26.56
N ILE A 496 6.77 -3.15 26.43
CA ILE A 496 5.56 -3.36 27.22
C ILE A 496 4.48 -3.90 26.30
N ILE A 497 3.86 -5.02 26.70
CA ILE A 497 2.84 -5.71 25.92
C ILE A 497 1.59 -5.93 26.77
N ASP A 498 0.43 -5.50 26.25
CA ASP A 498 -0.89 -5.76 26.82
C ASP A 498 -1.71 -6.65 25.88
N GLY A 499 -1.86 -7.92 26.25
CA GLY A 499 -2.62 -8.90 25.49
C GLY A 499 -1.76 -9.64 24.45
N VAL A 500 -1.51 -10.91 24.71
CA VAL A 500 -0.88 -11.84 23.77
C VAL A 500 -1.74 -13.08 23.67
N ASN A 501 -2.16 -13.44 22.47
CA ASN A 501 -2.92 -14.65 22.18
C ASN A 501 -2.11 -15.59 21.28
N ILE A 502 -1.88 -16.81 21.71
CA ILE A 502 -1.12 -17.81 20.92
C ILE A 502 -1.97 -19.07 20.77
N ILE A 503 -2.22 -19.46 19.51
CA ILE A 503 -3.03 -20.63 19.17
C ILE A 503 -2.19 -21.58 18.32
N ASN A 504 -1.85 -22.75 18.88
CA ASN A 504 -1.15 -23.82 18.19
C ASN A 504 -2.10 -25.02 18.00
N TYR A 505 -2.30 -25.43 16.75
CA TYR A 505 -2.93 -26.71 16.41
C TYR A 505 -1.92 -27.86 16.48
N THR A 506 -0.68 -27.58 16.11
CA THR A 506 0.49 -28.45 16.31
C THR A 506 1.62 -27.62 16.93
N GLN A 507 2.43 -28.24 17.79
CA GLN A 507 3.54 -27.53 18.46
C GLN A 507 4.75 -27.41 17.53
N PRO A 508 5.18 -26.18 17.16
CA PRO A 508 6.42 -25.98 16.41
C PRO A 508 7.65 -26.25 17.28
N THR A 509 8.80 -26.47 16.64
CA THR A 509 10.08 -26.82 17.30
C THR A 509 10.73 -25.66 18.07
N GLY A 510 10.33 -24.40 17.81
CA GLY A 510 10.81 -23.21 18.53
C GLY A 510 9.89 -22.73 19.65
N LEU A 511 10.18 -21.54 20.18
CA LEU A 511 9.37 -20.92 21.23
C LEU A 511 8.11 -20.29 20.63
N ALA A 512 7.00 -20.40 21.36
CA ALA A 512 5.77 -19.69 21.10
C ALA A 512 5.98 -18.18 21.25
N ILE A 513 6.77 -17.76 22.23
CA ILE A 513 7.18 -16.37 22.42
C ILE A 513 8.58 -16.28 22.99
N PHE A 514 9.41 -15.44 22.37
CA PHE A 514 10.73 -15.05 22.83
C PHE A 514 10.76 -13.53 23.03
N ALA A 515 10.63 -13.11 24.29
CA ALA A 515 10.58 -11.72 24.72
C ALA A 515 11.34 -11.50 26.04
N PRO A 516 12.63 -11.87 26.11
CA PRO A 516 13.37 -12.06 27.37
C PRO A 516 13.58 -10.78 28.19
N ASN A 517 13.45 -9.60 27.57
CA ASN A 517 13.60 -8.30 28.24
C ASN A 517 12.28 -7.55 28.38
N SER A 518 11.18 -8.12 27.89
CA SER A 518 9.89 -7.45 27.82
C SER A 518 8.98 -7.82 28.99
N THR A 519 8.03 -6.93 29.29
CA THR A 519 6.94 -7.17 30.25
C THR A 519 5.65 -7.45 29.49
N VAL A 520 5.03 -8.60 29.75
CA VAL A 520 3.75 -9.00 29.14
C VAL A 520 2.66 -9.01 30.21
N THR A 521 1.53 -8.41 29.89
CA THR A 521 0.26 -8.54 30.62
C THR A 521 -0.75 -9.30 29.75
N ASN A 522 -1.67 -10.03 30.38
CA ASN A 522 -2.76 -10.75 29.69
C ASN A 522 -2.28 -11.77 28.62
N LEU A 523 -1.40 -12.70 28.99
CA LEU A 523 -1.00 -13.81 28.12
C LEU A 523 -2.07 -14.92 28.10
N ASN A 524 -2.63 -15.21 26.93
CA ASN A 524 -3.50 -16.34 26.65
C ASN A 524 -2.82 -17.29 25.64
N ALA A 525 -2.35 -18.45 26.11
CA ALA A 525 -1.64 -19.41 25.27
C ALA A 525 -2.11 -20.85 25.59
N PRO A 526 -3.38 -21.19 25.28
CA PRO A 526 -3.93 -22.50 25.59
C PRO A 526 -3.12 -23.60 24.89
N SER A 527 -2.85 -24.68 25.61
CA SER A 527 -2.10 -25.85 25.12
C SER A 527 -0.64 -25.59 24.71
N VAL A 528 -0.11 -24.38 24.93
CA VAL A 528 1.31 -24.06 24.73
C VAL A 528 2.11 -24.51 25.95
N PRO A 529 3.16 -25.35 25.81
CA PRO A 529 4.00 -25.75 26.93
C PRO A 529 4.71 -24.55 27.56
N SER A 530 4.84 -24.54 28.89
CA SER A 530 5.55 -23.45 29.59
C SER A 530 7.02 -23.32 29.18
N SER A 531 7.65 -24.42 28.72
CA SER A 531 9.00 -24.41 28.15
C SER A 531 9.12 -23.66 26.82
N SER A 532 7.99 -23.36 26.18
CA SER A 532 7.89 -22.62 24.92
C SER A 532 7.66 -21.10 25.14
N ILE A 533 7.62 -20.66 26.40
CA ILE A 533 7.39 -19.26 26.79
C ILE A 533 8.66 -18.73 27.44
N ASN A 534 9.29 -17.75 26.79
CA ASN A 534 10.42 -17.01 27.36
C ASN A 534 10.07 -15.53 27.38
N ILE A 535 9.73 -15.00 28.55
CA ILE A 535 9.33 -13.60 28.75
C ILE A 535 10.10 -13.08 29.97
N GLY A 536 10.60 -11.83 29.90
CA GLY A 536 11.36 -11.21 30.98
C GLY A 536 10.53 -11.01 32.25
N ASN A 537 9.31 -10.49 32.11
CA ASN A 537 8.36 -10.32 33.20
C ASN A 537 6.93 -10.59 32.72
N ILE A 538 6.14 -11.32 33.51
CA ILE A 538 4.71 -11.50 33.26
C ILE A 538 3.95 -10.86 34.40
N GLU A 539 3.25 -9.76 34.10
CA GLU A 539 2.40 -9.07 35.05
C GLU A 539 0.95 -9.47 34.83
N GLY A 540 0.36 -10.11 35.83
CA GLY A 540 -1.06 -10.39 35.86
C GLY A 540 -1.62 -9.86 37.16
N LEU A 541 -2.15 -8.63 37.16
CA LEU A 541 -3.12 -8.28 38.19
C LEU A 541 -4.39 -9.08 37.84
N VAL A 542 -4.59 -10.22 38.49
CA VAL A 542 -5.86 -10.93 38.40
C VAL A 542 -6.90 -10.01 39.05
N VAL A 543 -7.66 -9.27 38.23
CA VAL A 543 -8.76 -8.42 38.71
C VAL A 543 -9.95 -9.35 39.00
N GLY A 544 -10.03 -9.90 40.22
CA GLY A 544 -11.16 -10.71 40.69
C GLY A 544 -10.80 -12.09 41.25
N ASN A 545 -11.82 -12.89 41.58
CA ASN A 545 -11.65 -14.29 42.03
C ASN A 545 -11.26 -15.18 40.84
N LEU A 546 -10.17 -15.96 40.99
CA LEU A 546 -9.78 -16.96 40.00
C LEU A 546 -10.58 -18.25 40.21
N ILE A 547 -11.34 -18.66 39.19
CA ILE A 547 -12.08 -19.94 39.18
C ILE A 547 -11.48 -20.82 38.09
N HIS A 548 -10.75 -21.86 38.47
CA HIS A 548 -10.24 -22.85 37.52
C HIS A 548 -11.34 -23.86 37.21
N VAL A 549 -11.84 -23.85 35.98
CA VAL A 549 -12.88 -24.80 35.53
C VAL A 549 -12.29 -25.75 34.49
N GLN A 550 -12.24 -27.04 34.79
CA GLN A 550 -11.94 -28.10 33.83
C GLN A 550 -13.20 -28.96 33.64
N PRO A 551 -14.06 -28.66 32.64
CA PRO A 551 -15.25 -29.44 32.41
C PRO A 551 -14.87 -30.87 31.97
N ASN A 552 -15.56 -31.87 32.52
CA ASN A 552 -15.48 -33.29 32.15
C ASN A 552 -14.22 -34.08 32.59
N LEU A 553 -13.47 -33.61 33.59
CA LEU A 553 -12.44 -34.42 34.25
C LEU A 553 -12.86 -34.82 35.68
N ALA A 554 -12.67 -36.09 36.04
CA ALA A 554 -12.91 -36.59 37.40
C ALA A 554 -11.95 -35.97 38.45
N ASN A 555 -10.81 -35.47 37.98
CA ASN A 555 -9.82 -34.74 38.76
C ASN A 555 -9.64 -33.36 38.13
N GLN A 556 -9.76 -32.31 38.93
CA GLN A 556 -9.38 -30.96 38.56
C GLN A 556 -8.00 -30.65 39.15
N THR A 557 -7.11 -30.10 38.34
CA THR A 557 -5.77 -29.73 38.81
C THR A 557 -5.57 -28.24 38.69
N SER A 558 -5.25 -27.59 39.80
CA SER A 558 -4.78 -26.21 39.84
C SER A 558 -3.32 -26.18 40.24
N ALA A 559 -2.48 -25.55 39.42
CA ALA A 559 -1.05 -25.45 39.68
C ALA A 559 -0.62 -23.98 39.70
N VAL A 560 0.18 -23.62 40.71
CA VAL A 560 0.89 -22.35 40.77
C VAL A 560 2.35 -22.64 40.46
N TYR A 561 2.84 -22.05 39.37
CA TYR A 561 4.22 -22.19 38.92
C TYR A 561 5.05 -20.99 39.41
N LEU A 562 6.17 -21.28 40.07
CA LEU A 562 7.21 -20.31 40.35
C LEU A 562 8.43 -20.72 39.54
N ASN A 563 8.55 -20.14 38.34
CA ASN A 563 9.76 -20.27 37.53
C ASN A 563 10.76 -19.23 38.01
N VAL A 564 11.73 -19.64 38.83
CA VAL A 564 12.87 -18.78 39.17
C VAL A 564 13.83 -18.81 37.98
N VAL A 565 13.90 -17.67 37.29
CA VAL A 565 14.84 -17.39 36.20
C VAL A 565 16.24 -17.81 36.67
N ASN A 566 16.86 -18.77 35.96
CA ASN A 566 18.23 -19.29 36.17
C ASN A 566 18.41 -20.65 36.88
N THR A 567 17.36 -21.44 37.08
CA THR A 567 17.57 -22.88 37.39
C THR A 567 16.73 -23.76 36.47
N SER A 568 17.29 -24.86 35.99
CA SER A 568 16.58 -25.92 35.26
C SER A 568 15.55 -26.67 36.12
N VAL A 569 15.23 -26.15 37.31
CA VAL A 569 14.39 -26.76 38.32
C VAL A 569 13.23 -25.81 38.63
N ALA A 570 12.08 -26.04 38.01
CA ALA A 570 10.86 -25.33 38.38
C ALA A 570 10.46 -25.70 39.82
N SER A 571 10.16 -24.69 40.64
CA SER A 571 9.47 -24.90 41.91
C SER A 571 7.98 -24.77 41.66
N LYS A 572 7.23 -25.84 41.92
CA LYS A 572 5.79 -25.91 41.64
C LYS A 572 5.05 -26.25 42.93
N ARG A 573 3.93 -25.55 43.15
CA ARG A 573 2.85 -26.04 44.01
C ARG A 573 1.73 -26.55 43.11
N GLU A 574 1.29 -27.77 43.38
CA GLU A 574 0.18 -28.40 42.68
C GLU A 574 -0.87 -28.84 43.67
N ASP A 575 -2.09 -28.32 43.52
CA ASP A 575 -3.27 -28.78 44.23
C ASP A 575 -4.14 -29.58 43.23
N THR A 576 -4.44 -30.83 43.58
CA THR A 576 -5.38 -31.67 42.83
C THR A 576 -6.66 -31.81 43.64
N ILE A 577 -7.79 -31.49 43.03
CA ILE A 577 -9.12 -31.68 43.58
C ILE A 577 -9.76 -32.85 42.87
N LYS A 578 -9.97 -33.95 43.59
CA LYS A 578 -10.75 -35.08 43.09
C LYS A 578 -12.20 -34.88 43.49
N ILE A 579 -13.11 -34.90 42.50
CA ILE A 579 -14.54 -34.72 42.72
C ILE A 579 -15.24 -36.06 42.49
N GLY A 580 -15.87 -36.59 43.54
CA GLY A 580 -16.73 -37.77 43.49
C GLY A 580 -18.21 -37.41 43.75
N PRO A 581 -19.13 -38.39 43.67
CA PRO A 581 -20.53 -38.16 44.03
C PRO A 581 -20.63 -37.78 45.52
N GLY A 582 -20.92 -36.51 45.80
CA GLY A 582 -21.18 -36.00 47.16
C GLY A 582 -19.95 -35.72 48.05
N ALA A 583 -18.72 -35.96 47.57
CA ALA A 583 -17.50 -35.72 48.32
C ALA A 583 -16.36 -35.22 47.42
N SER A 584 -15.45 -34.44 47.99
CA SER A 584 -14.21 -34.00 47.34
C SER A 584 -13.01 -34.23 48.24
N GLU A 585 -11.87 -34.50 47.61
CA GLU A 585 -10.57 -34.60 48.26
C GLU A 585 -9.61 -33.58 47.65
N VAL A 586 -8.83 -32.90 48.49
CA VAL A 586 -7.74 -32.02 48.06
C VAL A 586 -6.42 -32.70 48.36
N THR A 587 -5.54 -32.80 47.38
CA THR A 587 -4.15 -33.25 47.57
C THR A 587 -3.20 -32.14 47.16
N ARG A 588 -2.21 -31.85 48.00
CA ARG A 588 -1.17 -30.84 47.71
C ARG A 588 0.22 -31.46 47.58
N TYR A 589 0.87 -31.12 46.48
CA TYR A 589 2.26 -31.46 46.21
C TYR A 589 3.14 -30.20 46.14
N VAL A 590 4.40 -30.37 46.57
CA VAL A 590 5.48 -29.41 46.35
C VAL A 590 6.58 -30.12 45.58
N ILE A 591 7.05 -29.54 44.47
CA ILE A 591 8.18 -30.09 43.69
C ILE A 591 9.48 -29.44 44.17
N SER A 592 10.44 -30.26 44.59
CA SER A 592 11.80 -29.86 44.95
C SER A 592 12.77 -30.92 44.41
N GLY A 593 13.74 -30.50 43.58
CA GLY A 593 14.70 -31.43 42.95
C GLY A 593 14.06 -32.41 41.97
N SER A 594 13.13 -31.92 41.14
CA SER A 594 12.51 -32.66 40.02
C SER A 594 11.45 -33.71 40.37
N SER A 595 11.23 -34.02 41.66
CA SER A 595 10.23 -34.99 42.10
C SER A 595 9.11 -34.34 42.94
N PRO A 596 7.82 -34.62 42.65
CA PRO A 596 6.73 -34.15 43.49
C PRO A 596 6.75 -34.83 44.85
N ARG A 597 6.70 -34.03 45.91
CA ARG A 597 6.57 -34.49 47.29
C ARG A 597 5.16 -34.20 47.79
N LEU A 598 4.46 -35.24 48.25
CA LEU A 598 3.17 -35.08 48.92
C LEU A 598 3.40 -34.30 50.22
N THR A 599 2.60 -33.25 50.43
CA THR A 599 2.69 -32.43 51.65
C THR A 599 1.45 -32.56 52.52
N MET A 600 0.27 -32.66 51.91
CA MET A 600 -0.98 -32.85 52.63
C MET A 600 -2.07 -33.47 51.77
N ARG A 601 -3.04 -34.13 52.42
CA ARG A 601 -4.36 -34.45 51.84
C ARG A 601 -5.46 -34.04 52.80
N GLU A 602 -6.54 -33.48 52.27
CA GLU A 602 -7.74 -33.11 53.00
C GLU A 602 -8.90 -33.99 52.54
N ASN A 603 -9.62 -34.57 53.50
CA ASN A 603 -10.77 -35.45 53.27
C ASN A 603 -10.46 -36.70 52.42
N HIS A 604 -9.22 -37.21 52.47
CA HIS A 604 -8.85 -38.42 51.75
C HIS A 604 -9.67 -39.61 52.26
N GLY A 605 -10.46 -40.24 51.38
CA GLY A 605 -11.35 -41.34 51.76
C GLY A 605 -12.64 -40.92 52.49
N ASP A 606 -12.97 -39.63 52.50
CA ASP A 606 -14.19 -39.07 53.11
C ASP A 606 -14.28 -39.18 54.65
N PHE A 607 -13.12 -39.08 55.32
CA PHE A 607 -13.03 -39.15 56.79
C PHE A 607 -13.08 -37.78 57.49
N GLY A 608 -13.21 -36.67 56.77
CA GLY A 608 -13.14 -35.31 57.33
C GLY A 608 -11.81 -34.95 57.98
N SER A 609 -10.74 -35.69 57.69
CA SER A 609 -9.41 -35.55 58.31
C SER A 609 -8.39 -34.87 57.39
N VAL A 610 -7.29 -34.40 58.00
CA VAL A 610 -6.11 -33.88 57.29
C VAL A 610 -4.93 -34.84 57.51
N ASN A 611 -4.39 -35.36 56.43
CA ASN A 611 -3.14 -36.09 56.43
C ASN A 611 -1.99 -35.10 56.19
N ILE A 612 -1.06 -34.97 57.14
CA ILE A 612 0.10 -34.07 57.05
C ILE A 612 1.36 -34.92 56.87
N ALA A 613 2.16 -34.62 55.84
CA ALA A 613 3.45 -35.26 55.65
C ALA A 613 4.47 -34.77 56.70
N PHE A 614 5.33 -35.67 57.18
CA PHE A 614 6.43 -35.38 58.09
C PHE A 614 7.77 -35.74 57.45
N SER A 615 8.86 -35.14 57.93
CA SER A 615 10.20 -35.45 57.43
C SER A 615 10.64 -36.85 57.91
N GLY A 616 11.12 -37.69 56.99
CA GLY A 616 11.68 -39.00 57.32
C GLY A 616 13.05 -38.94 58.02
N THR A 617 13.63 -37.75 58.15
CA THR A 617 14.93 -37.51 58.79
C THR A 617 14.83 -36.39 59.81
N VAL A 618 15.75 -36.36 60.78
CA VAL A 618 15.88 -35.27 61.75
C VAL A 618 15.98 -33.93 61.04
N LEU A 619 15.07 -33.02 61.36
CA LEU A 619 15.05 -31.68 60.78
C LEU A 619 16.13 -30.80 61.42
N PRO A 620 16.89 -30.00 60.63
CA PRO A 620 17.78 -29.00 61.18
C PRO A 620 16.99 -27.78 61.68
N ASP A 621 17.63 -26.90 62.45
CA ASP A 621 16.98 -25.77 63.12
C ASP A 621 16.40 -24.75 62.12
N GLU A 622 17.00 -24.61 60.94
CA GLU A 622 16.56 -23.72 59.86
C GLU A 622 15.24 -24.19 59.19
N ALA A 623 14.76 -25.40 59.48
CA ALA A 623 13.54 -25.93 58.90
C ALA A 623 12.26 -25.28 59.43
N VAL A 624 12.34 -24.53 60.54
CA VAL A 624 11.21 -23.83 61.18
C VAL A 624 11.57 -22.36 61.39
N PRO A 625 11.66 -21.57 60.31
CA PRO A 625 12.18 -20.20 60.38
C PRO A 625 11.19 -19.23 61.05
N ASP A 626 9.89 -19.52 60.97
CA ASP A 626 8.84 -18.61 61.42
C ASP A 626 8.51 -18.81 62.91
N ALA A 627 8.36 -17.70 63.64
CA ALA A 627 7.94 -17.73 65.04
C ALA A 627 6.53 -18.33 65.18
N ASN A 628 6.32 -19.11 66.25
CA ASN A 628 5.08 -19.81 66.59
C ASN A 628 4.65 -20.84 65.53
N SER A 629 5.63 -21.51 64.93
CA SER A 629 5.41 -22.62 64.00
C SER A 629 6.14 -23.89 64.44
N TYR A 630 5.76 -25.03 63.87
CA TYR A 630 6.41 -26.31 64.12
C TYR A 630 6.47 -27.15 62.85
N ALA A 631 7.46 -28.04 62.77
CA ALA A 631 7.56 -29.07 61.75
C ALA A 631 7.80 -30.44 62.38
N VAL A 632 7.18 -31.47 61.82
CA VAL A 632 7.20 -32.83 62.36
C VAL A 632 8.20 -33.68 61.58
N TYR A 633 8.96 -34.51 62.29
CA TYR A 633 9.92 -35.44 61.73
C TYR A 633 10.00 -36.76 62.49
N TRP A 634 10.59 -37.77 61.83
CA TRP A 634 10.92 -39.05 62.44
C TRP A 634 12.37 -39.05 62.94
N ASP A 635 12.58 -39.29 64.24
CA ASP A 635 13.92 -39.30 64.85
C ASP A 635 14.62 -40.68 64.82
N GLY A 636 13.97 -41.67 64.19
CA GLY A 636 14.38 -43.07 64.18
C GLY A 636 13.56 -43.94 65.14
N THR A 637 12.95 -43.34 66.17
CA THR A 637 12.17 -44.04 67.20
C THR A 637 10.79 -43.41 67.45
N ASN A 638 10.71 -42.08 67.45
CA ASN A 638 9.50 -41.32 67.75
C ASN A 638 9.19 -40.31 66.64
N LEU A 639 7.92 -39.98 66.53
CA LEU A 639 7.49 -38.76 65.87
C LEU A 639 7.84 -37.58 66.79
N THR A 640 8.59 -36.61 66.28
CA THR A 640 9.12 -35.47 67.03
C THR A 640 8.81 -34.16 66.31
N ALA A 641 8.38 -33.14 67.04
CA ALA A 641 8.18 -31.79 66.54
C ALA A 641 9.40 -30.92 66.86
N LEU A 642 9.94 -30.24 65.85
CA LEU A 642 10.79 -29.06 66.02
C LEU A 642 9.86 -27.83 66.10
N ILE A 643 9.94 -27.07 67.18
CA ILE A 643 9.02 -25.97 67.49
C ILE A 643 9.80 -24.67 67.69
N ASN A 644 9.38 -23.60 67.01
CA ASN A 644 9.93 -22.25 67.16
C ASN A 644 8.98 -21.40 68.01
N HIS A 645 9.33 -21.18 69.28
CA HIS A 645 8.57 -20.32 70.20
C HIS A 645 9.18 -18.91 70.22
N GLY A 646 8.69 -18.03 69.34
CA GLY A 646 9.14 -16.63 69.33
C GLY A 646 10.64 -16.44 69.10
N GLY A 647 11.29 -17.32 68.33
CA GLY A 647 12.73 -17.33 68.07
C GLY A 647 13.52 -18.36 68.89
N VAL A 648 12.90 -19.04 69.86
CA VAL A 648 13.54 -20.11 70.63
C VAL A 648 13.14 -21.48 70.09
N LEU A 649 14.12 -22.25 69.60
CA LEU A 649 13.90 -23.57 69.03
C LEU A 649 13.95 -24.67 70.11
N THR A 650 12.94 -25.54 70.11
CA THR A 650 12.84 -26.70 71.00
C THR A 650 12.39 -27.94 70.23
N ARG A 651 12.73 -29.13 70.74
CA ARG A 651 12.36 -30.42 70.13
C ARG A 651 11.51 -31.24 71.11
N GLN A 652 10.29 -31.59 70.71
CA GLN A 652 9.32 -32.29 71.56
C GLN A 652 8.83 -33.58 70.90
N LYS A 653 8.89 -34.69 71.64
CA LYS A 653 8.33 -35.98 71.18
C LYS A 653 6.79 -35.92 71.19
N LEU A 654 6.18 -36.35 70.10
CA LEU A 654 4.73 -36.39 69.91
C LEU A 654 4.14 -37.79 70.14
N THR A 655 4.95 -38.83 69.92
CA THR A 655 4.60 -40.22 70.21
C THR A 655 5.50 -40.75 71.33
N THR A 656 4.98 -41.72 72.07
CA THR A 656 5.69 -42.44 73.13
C THR A 656 5.87 -43.89 72.79
#